data_AF-F7JU58-F1
#
_entry.id   AF-F7JU58-F1
#
_cell.length_a   1.000
_cell.length_b   1.000
_cell.length_c   1.000
_cell.angle_alpha   90.00
_cell.angle_beta   90.00
_cell.angle_gamma   90.00
#
_symmetry.space_group_name_H-M   'P 1'
#
loop_
_entity.id
_entity.type
_entity.pdbx_description
1 polymer ?
#
loop_
_entity_poly.entity_id
_entity_poly.type
_entity_poly.pdbx_seq_one_letter_code
_entity_poly.pdbx_strand_id
1 'polypeptide(L)'
;MENKRDRHFTEEEIKDKIVQSAEGMEVPDSLKPENIEKKLAQKKKKRTPVYGIVAAAACCCLVVGVVALSGRGMMQDKEAQKAAEKAADDTVAESTAALASAKDYDQIYKYVQAAAEEEEIMYGTGGADGAALYTGEKAVADQAVSHSDTNVRTEGVGEGDVVKTDGKYLYIMSMDKVQILNIESEEMKQVGTISMDANDYLIEIYLKDEKLVCVYARTTDETDSQGVVRSVTHTVAEVFDVSNPEKPKSLGEMSQSGSFHTMRVSGDYVYLLSTFYADISGSKNDVSSYVPEVQGKVMDSSYILLPQQEKGRVYTVVTSFSLKDPTEQIDHLAFFGDGSQCYVSENNIYVYDTIYDAKVSPVTQTEIRKVSYKNGELDGTGDVVIDGMVNDSFSIDEYNGYLRVVTTIRENDDTSGGVNPLLRTDSASNTGSQGADSTNALYILDKDLKETGKLDNLAEDERVYSARFMGDTCYFVTYKQVDPLFSVDLSDPKKPKVLGELKIPGFSDYLHPYGDGLLLGIGMDVEEDGTTVNGVKLSMFDISDPKDVKEVAKTVLEECYSTDVSYNYRAAFVDTEKNLIGFPGYKNQQEYYIYSYDKEKGFTCVFEKKLSGYSEVRGLYAGERFYLVTEATVESYRLDNFEKVDDVVL
;
A
#
# COMPACT_ATOMS: atom_id res chain seq x y z
N MET A 1 22.74 -18.05 44.45
CA MET A 1 21.65 -17.28 45.09
C MET A 1 20.46 -17.37 44.15
N GLU A 2 19.33 -17.88 44.63
CA GLU A 2 18.15 -18.24 43.83
C GLU A 2 17.47 -17.06 43.13
N ASN A 3 16.86 -17.40 41.99
CA ASN A 3 15.95 -16.63 41.14
C ASN A 3 14.89 -15.82 41.90
N LYS A 4 14.59 -14.62 41.39
CA LYS A 4 13.24 -14.04 41.45
C LYS A 4 12.81 -13.63 40.04
N ARG A 5 12.01 -14.52 39.43
CA ARG A 5 11.18 -14.29 38.26
C ARG A 5 10.01 -13.36 38.59
N ASP A 6 9.61 -12.63 37.55
CA ASP A 6 8.24 -12.28 37.16
C ASP A 6 7.12 -12.64 38.14
N ARG A 7 6.41 -11.60 38.60
CA ARG A 7 5.04 -11.73 39.09
C ARG A 7 4.11 -11.11 38.06
N HIS A 8 3.34 -11.95 37.37
CA HIS A 8 2.11 -11.53 36.70
C HIS A 8 1.05 -11.21 37.78
N PHE A 9 0.52 -9.98 37.76
CA PHE A 9 -0.65 -9.60 38.55
C PHE A 9 -1.91 -10.15 37.89
N THR A 10 -2.86 -10.65 38.69
CA THR A 10 -4.14 -11.11 38.16
C THR A 10 -5.10 -9.93 37.93
N GLU A 11 -6.10 -10.11 37.08
CA GLU A 11 -7.08 -9.07 36.73
C GLU A 11 -7.86 -8.54 37.95
N GLU A 12 -8.08 -9.38 38.97
CA GLU A 12 -8.69 -8.97 40.25
C GLU A 12 -7.77 -8.04 41.06
N GLU A 13 -6.45 -8.27 41.07
CA GLU A 13 -5.49 -7.41 41.78
C GLU A 13 -5.35 -6.02 41.14
N ILE A 14 -5.59 -5.93 39.83
CA ILE A 14 -5.62 -4.66 39.09
C ILE A 14 -6.91 -3.89 39.41
N LYS A 15 -8.07 -4.58 39.42
CA LYS A 15 -9.37 -3.95 39.75
C LYS A 15 -9.39 -3.40 41.18
N ASP A 16 -8.87 -4.15 42.16
CA ASP A 16 -8.82 -3.68 43.54
C ASP A 16 -7.91 -2.45 43.72
N LYS A 17 -6.79 -2.38 42.98
CA LYS A 17 -5.92 -1.19 42.97
C LYS A 17 -6.59 0.03 42.33
N ILE A 18 -7.37 -0.16 41.27
CA ILE A 18 -8.11 0.93 40.62
C ILE A 18 -9.19 1.46 41.55
N VAL A 19 -9.94 0.57 42.23
CA VAL A 19 -10.97 0.97 43.20
C VAL A 19 -10.35 1.69 44.40
N GLN A 20 -9.23 1.20 44.94
CA GLN A 20 -8.49 1.90 46.00
C GLN A 20 -7.95 3.27 45.56
N SER A 21 -7.53 3.41 44.30
CA SER A 21 -7.04 4.69 43.77
C SER A 21 -8.15 5.73 43.53
N ALA A 22 -9.39 5.26 43.40
CA ALA A 22 -10.58 6.10 43.21
C ALA A 22 -11.21 6.56 44.54
N GLU A 23 -10.95 5.88 45.65
CA GLU A 23 -11.39 6.27 46.99
C GLU A 23 -10.57 7.48 47.51
N GLY A 24 -10.97 8.69 47.07
CA GLY A 24 -10.41 9.95 47.55
C GLY A 24 -10.36 11.09 46.52
N MET A 25 -10.77 10.85 45.27
CA MET A 25 -10.82 11.89 44.24
C MET A 25 -12.13 12.69 44.32
N GLU A 26 -12.05 13.98 44.67
CA GLU A 26 -13.20 14.88 44.58
C GLU A 26 -13.48 15.26 43.12
N VAL A 27 -14.76 15.15 42.72
CA VAL A 27 -15.21 15.51 41.37
C VAL A 27 -15.03 17.02 41.15
N PRO A 28 -14.30 17.45 40.11
CA PRO A 28 -14.10 18.86 39.81
C PRO A 28 -15.42 19.63 39.66
N ASP A 29 -15.48 20.86 40.19
CA ASP A 29 -16.67 21.72 40.15
C ASP A 29 -17.24 21.94 38.74
N SER A 30 -16.40 21.89 37.70
CA SER A 30 -16.79 22.04 36.29
C SER A 30 -17.64 20.89 35.76
N LEU A 31 -17.58 19.73 36.42
CA LEU A 31 -18.32 18.50 36.08
C LEU A 31 -19.52 18.28 37.00
N LYS A 32 -19.79 19.20 37.93
CA LYS A 32 -21.02 19.15 38.73
C LYS A 32 -22.24 19.36 37.83
N PRO A 33 -23.32 18.57 38.00
CA PRO A 33 -24.48 18.58 37.10
C PRO A 33 -25.05 19.98 36.82
N GLU A 34 -25.08 20.84 37.84
CA GLU A 34 -25.59 22.22 37.76
C GLU A 34 -24.80 23.12 36.78
N ASN A 35 -23.49 22.87 36.63
CA ASN A 35 -22.61 23.61 35.73
C ASN A 35 -22.66 23.08 34.29
N ILE A 36 -23.02 21.80 34.13
CA ILE A 36 -23.27 21.18 32.82
C ILE A 36 -24.59 21.70 32.23
N GLU A 37 -25.64 21.83 33.04
CA GLU A 37 -26.93 22.40 32.59
C GLU A 37 -26.80 23.85 32.10
N LYS A 38 -25.99 24.69 32.78
CA LYS A 38 -25.71 26.06 32.33
C LYS A 38 -25.00 26.11 30.97
N LYS A 39 -24.09 25.17 30.71
CA LYS A 39 -23.38 25.08 29.41
C LYS A 39 -24.30 24.66 28.27
N LEU A 40 -25.30 23.82 28.54
CA LEU A 40 -26.27 23.37 27.54
C LEU A 40 -27.27 24.47 27.15
N ALA A 41 -27.65 25.34 28.09
CA ALA A 41 -28.63 26.42 27.84
C ALA A 41 -28.12 27.55 26.91
N GLN A 42 -26.79 27.76 26.81
CA GLN A 42 -26.20 28.82 25.98
C GLN A 42 -26.08 28.44 24.48
N LYS A 43 -26.34 27.18 24.10
CA LYS A 43 -26.10 26.65 22.72
C LYS A 43 -27.26 26.79 21.71
N LYS A 44 -28.34 27.54 21.98
CA LYS A 44 -29.41 27.78 20.98
C LYS A 44 -29.09 29.00 20.08
N LYS A 45 -28.47 28.74 18.91
CA LYS A 45 -28.16 29.72 17.83
C LYS A 45 -29.43 30.30 17.17
N LYS A 46 -29.40 31.59 16.81
CA LYS A 46 -30.24 32.20 15.75
C LYS A 46 -29.38 32.35 14.48
N ARG A 47 -29.82 31.80 13.34
CA ARG A 47 -29.26 32.06 12.00
C ARG A 47 -30.21 32.99 11.23
N THR A 48 -29.66 33.93 10.47
CA THR A 48 -30.36 34.74 9.45
C THR A 48 -29.65 34.54 8.10
N PRO A 49 -30.37 34.44 6.96
CA PRO A 49 -29.77 34.23 5.65
C PRO A 49 -29.58 35.56 4.89
N VAL A 50 -28.59 35.63 3.99
CA VAL A 50 -28.50 36.67 2.96
C VAL A 50 -28.20 36.03 1.61
N TYR A 51 -28.97 36.44 0.60
CA TYR A 51 -28.89 36.10 -0.82
C TYR A 51 -28.31 37.28 -1.62
N GLY A 52 -27.65 36.99 -2.75
CA GLY A 52 -27.46 37.89 -3.91
C GLY A 52 -26.01 38.32 -4.18
N ILE A 53 -25.49 38.53 -5.40
CA ILE A 53 -26.02 38.65 -6.77
C ILE A 53 -24.84 38.43 -7.77
N VAL A 54 -25.19 37.96 -8.96
CA VAL A 54 -24.42 37.80 -10.22
C VAL A 54 -23.76 39.10 -10.74
N ALA A 55 -22.57 39.02 -11.36
CA ALA A 55 -22.21 39.89 -12.49
C ALA A 55 -21.14 39.27 -13.41
N ALA A 56 -21.52 39.10 -14.67
CA ALA A 56 -20.65 38.77 -15.80
C ALA A 56 -19.97 40.04 -16.35
N ALA A 57 -18.75 39.90 -16.86
CA ALA A 57 -18.18 40.84 -17.84
C ALA A 57 -17.17 40.14 -18.76
N ALA A 58 -17.54 40.07 -20.04
CA ALA A 58 -16.68 39.69 -21.16
C ALA A 58 -16.15 40.95 -21.87
N CYS A 59 -14.98 40.81 -22.54
CA CYS A 59 -14.35 41.63 -23.62
C CYS A 59 -12.83 41.72 -23.35
N CYS A 60 -11.88 41.61 -24.28
CA CYS A 60 -11.86 41.49 -25.73
C CYS A 60 -10.48 40.96 -26.20
N CYS A 61 -10.54 40.26 -27.33
CA CYS A 61 -9.58 39.86 -28.34
C CYS A 61 -8.23 40.62 -28.58
N LEU A 62 -7.23 39.78 -28.93
CA LEU A 62 -6.25 39.85 -30.04
C LEU A 62 -4.97 40.71 -29.93
N VAL A 63 -3.82 40.02 -29.99
CA VAL A 63 -2.69 40.38 -30.85
C VAL A 63 -2.15 39.13 -31.56
N VAL A 64 -2.10 39.21 -32.89
CA VAL A 64 -1.54 38.24 -33.84
C VAL A 64 -0.06 38.55 -34.08
N GLY A 65 0.79 37.53 -34.14
CA GLY A 65 2.21 37.62 -34.49
C GLY A 65 2.68 36.51 -35.42
N VAL A 66 2.32 36.65 -36.71
CA VAL A 66 3.01 36.21 -37.95
C VAL A 66 3.91 34.96 -37.92
N VAL A 67 3.42 33.88 -38.54
CA VAL A 67 4.20 32.79 -39.15
C VAL A 67 4.49 33.15 -40.61
N ALA A 68 5.77 33.10 -41.02
CA ALA A 68 6.18 33.19 -42.41
C ALA A 68 6.52 31.80 -42.96
N LEU A 69 5.76 31.39 -43.97
CA LEU A 69 5.93 30.19 -44.80
C LEU A 69 6.95 30.42 -45.93
N SER A 70 7.73 29.38 -46.20
CA SER A 70 8.22 28.98 -47.53
C SER A 70 8.38 27.46 -47.46
N GLY A 71 7.51 26.60 -48.04
CA GLY A 71 7.21 26.41 -49.47
C GLY A 71 8.32 25.55 -50.10
N ARG A 72 8.15 24.38 -50.73
CA ARG A 72 7.00 23.60 -51.25
C ARG A 72 7.62 22.31 -51.85
N GLY A 73 7.00 21.12 -51.76
CA GLY A 73 7.42 19.96 -52.56
C GLY A 73 6.89 18.60 -52.09
N MET A 74 6.02 17.98 -52.89
CA MET A 74 5.32 16.72 -52.66
C MET A 74 6.11 15.46 -53.05
N MET A 75 5.77 14.37 -52.35
CA MET A 75 5.66 12.96 -52.78
C MET A 75 6.88 12.03 -52.84
N GLN A 76 6.68 10.91 -52.12
CA GLN A 76 7.19 9.55 -52.28
C GLN A 76 8.67 9.28 -51.98
N ASP A 77 8.92 8.70 -50.80
CA ASP A 77 9.56 7.39 -50.73
C ASP A 77 9.16 6.64 -49.45
N LYS A 78 8.34 5.60 -49.57
CA LYS A 78 7.79 4.81 -48.45
C LYS A 78 8.70 3.65 -48.00
N GLU A 79 9.94 3.62 -48.49
CA GLU A 79 10.96 2.63 -48.10
C GLU A 79 12.15 3.25 -47.35
N ALA A 80 12.31 4.59 -47.34
CA ALA A 80 13.33 5.27 -46.53
C ALA A 80 12.90 5.47 -45.06
N GLN A 81 11.60 5.40 -44.77
CA GLN A 81 11.07 5.56 -43.40
C GLN A 81 11.16 4.28 -42.57
N LYS A 82 11.20 3.10 -43.22
CA LYS A 82 11.42 1.79 -42.55
C LYS A 82 12.88 1.48 -42.24
N ALA A 83 13.82 2.19 -42.84
CA ALA A 83 15.25 2.07 -42.51
C ALA A 83 15.68 3.04 -41.39
N ALA A 84 14.90 4.11 -41.14
CA ALA A 84 15.12 5.02 -40.02
C ALA A 84 14.51 4.48 -38.70
N GLU A 85 13.43 3.68 -38.76
CA GLU A 85 12.85 3.00 -37.57
C GLU A 85 13.68 1.80 -37.07
N LYS A 86 14.61 1.28 -37.89
CA LYS A 86 15.47 0.14 -37.49
C LYS A 86 16.90 0.55 -37.10
N ALA A 87 17.21 1.84 -37.15
CA ALA A 87 18.48 2.41 -36.70
C ALA A 87 18.28 3.43 -35.55
N ALA A 88 17.04 3.60 -35.07
CA ALA A 88 16.72 4.33 -33.85
C ALA A 88 16.62 3.41 -32.60
N ASP A 89 16.86 2.10 -32.77
CA ASP A 89 16.84 1.08 -31.71
C ASP A 89 18.24 0.84 -31.09
N ASP A 90 19.25 1.59 -31.52
CA ASP A 90 20.64 1.44 -31.04
C ASP A 90 21.37 2.80 -31.06
N THR A 91 20.82 3.82 -30.39
CA THR A 91 21.54 4.94 -29.74
C THR A 91 20.56 6.04 -29.33
N VAL A 92 19.88 5.85 -28.20
CA VAL A 92 19.44 6.96 -27.34
C VAL A 92 19.78 6.59 -25.90
N ALA A 93 21.07 6.63 -25.59
CA ALA A 93 21.49 6.93 -24.21
C ALA A 93 21.30 8.44 -24.03
N GLU A 94 20.05 8.89 -23.93
CA GLU A 94 19.76 10.18 -23.32
C GLU A 94 19.87 9.97 -21.81
N SER A 95 20.87 10.62 -21.22
CA SER A 95 21.09 10.62 -19.78
C SER A 95 19.86 11.20 -19.07
N THR A 96 19.01 10.32 -18.56
CA THR A 96 18.29 10.58 -17.31
C THR A 96 19.33 10.98 -16.27
N ALA A 97 19.15 12.13 -15.61
CA ALA A 97 20.10 12.56 -14.60
C ALA A 97 20.08 11.51 -13.47
N ALA A 98 21.23 10.86 -13.23
CA ALA A 98 21.34 9.88 -12.16
C ALA A 98 21.00 10.54 -10.83
N LEU A 99 20.24 9.83 -10.00
CA LEU A 99 19.93 10.28 -8.63
C LEU A 99 21.23 10.55 -7.87
N ALA A 100 21.25 11.62 -7.07
CA ALA A 100 22.43 11.98 -6.30
C ALA A 100 22.69 10.92 -5.22
N SER A 101 23.86 10.29 -5.25
CA SER A 101 24.31 9.41 -4.19
C SER A 101 25.05 10.17 -3.09
N ALA A 102 25.12 9.59 -1.89
CA ALA A 102 25.94 10.12 -0.83
C ALA A 102 27.44 10.12 -1.20
N LYS A 103 28.15 11.19 -0.84
CA LYS A 103 29.60 11.31 -1.06
C LYS A 103 30.41 10.44 -0.12
N ASP A 104 29.94 10.35 1.12
CA ASP A 104 30.55 9.64 2.24
C ASP A 104 29.51 9.48 3.37
N TYR A 105 29.87 8.70 4.39
CA TYR A 105 29.04 8.53 5.59
C TYR A 105 28.94 9.81 6.44
N ASP A 106 29.88 10.75 6.29
CA ASP A 106 29.83 12.04 6.98
C ASP A 106 28.64 12.88 6.52
N GLN A 107 28.30 12.82 5.23
CA GLN A 107 27.11 13.48 4.68
C GLN A 107 25.83 12.87 5.23
N ILE A 108 25.74 11.54 5.24
CA ILE A 108 24.59 10.81 5.77
C ILE A 108 24.39 11.13 7.25
N TYR A 109 25.45 11.06 8.05
CA TYR A 109 25.38 11.35 9.48
C TYR A 109 24.87 12.77 9.74
N LYS A 110 25.26 13.77 8.93
CA LYS A 110 24.72 15.13 9.06
C LYS A 110 23.22 15.20 8.80
N TYR A 111 22.70 14.44 7.84
CA TYR A 111 21.26 14.42 7.54
C TYR A 111 20.48 13.75 8.69
N VAL A 112 21.04 12.67 9.27
CA VAL A 112 20.49 12.02 10.47
C VAL A 112 20.45 12.98 11.65
N GLN A 113 21.54 13.73 11.89
CA GLN A 113 21.58 14.74 12.95
C GLN A 113 20.61 15.90 12.70
N ALA A 114 20.44 16.36 11.45
CA ALA A 114 19.46 17.39 11.11
C ALA A 114 18.02 16.93 11.41
N ALA A 115 17.69 15.67 11.13
CA ALA A 115 16.40 15.09 11.50
C ALA A 115 16.23 14.99 13.03
N ALA A 116 17.29 14.61 13.76
CA ALA A 116 17.27 14.53 15.21
C ALA A 116 17.08 15.89 15.89
N GLU A 117 17.74 16.94 15.40
CA GLU A 117 17.58 18.32 15.90
C GLU A 117 16.14 18.82 15.71
N GLU A 118 15.53 18.53 14.55
CA GLU A 118 14.13 18.84 14.30
C GLU A 118 13.21 18.07 15.24
N GLU A 119 13.47 16.78 15.46
CA GLU A 119 12.72 15.98 16.42
C GLU A 119 12.85 16.54 17.84
N GLU A 120 14.04 16.92 18.30
CA GLU A 120 14.23 17.52 19.62
C GLU A 120 13.48 18.85 19.78
N ILE A 121 13.46 19.69 18.73
CA ILE A 121 12.69 20.94 18.71
C ILE A 121 11.18 20.65 18.84
N MET A 122 10.69 19.58 18.20
CA MET A 122 9.28 19.22 18.16
C MET A 122 8.84 18.52 19.44
N TYR A 123 9.62 17.54 19.93
CA TYR A 123 9.33 16.72 21.10
C TYR A 123 9.71 17.42 22.41
N GLY A 124 10.62 18.39 22.38
CA GLY A 124 10.84 19.35 23.47
C GLY A 124 9.59 20.19 23.81
N THR A 125 8.57 20.15 22.94
CA THR A 125 7.24 20.75 23.16
C THR A 125 6.11 19.74 23.42
N GLY A 126 6.42 18.46 23.63
CA GLY A 126 5.52 17.48 24.27
C GLY A 126 4.61 16.64 23.35
N GLY A 127 4.96 16.44 22.08
CA GLY A 127 4.29 15.46 21.22
C GLY A 127 5.21 14.29 20.94
N ALA A 128 4.83 13.08 21.34
CA ALA A 128 5.49 11.86 20.89
C ALA A 128 4.49 10.94 20.23
N ASP A 129 4.84 10.38 19.06
CA ASP A 129 4.34 9.09 18.61
C ASP A 129 5.24 8.50 17.52
N GLY A 130 5.70 7.28 17.76
CA GLY A 130 6.33 6.42 16.76
C GLY A 130 5.27 5.67 15.99
N ALA A 131 5.33 5.72 14.66
CA ALA A 131 4.46 4.95 13.79
C ALA A 131 5.24 3.78 13.18
N ALA A 132 4.88 2.56 13.58
CA ALA A 132 5.07 1.40 12.72
C ALA A 132 3.96 1.45 11.64
N LEU A 133 4.36 1.48 10.37
CA LEU A 133 3.43 1.44 9.24
C LEU A 133 3.41 0.03 8.68
N TYR A 134 2.24 -0.61 8.76
CA TYR A 134 1.89 -1.80 7.97
C TYR A 134 1.01 -1.31 6.82
N THR A 135 1.36 -1.66 5.60
CA THR A 135 0.59 -1.35 4.39
C THR A 135 0.27 -2.65 3.68
N GLY A 136 -1.00 -3.06 3.69
CA GLY A 136 -1.45 -4.05 2.71
C GLY A 136 -1.90 -3.30 1.45
N GLU A 137 -1.37 -3.77 0.33
CA GLU A 137 -1.52 -3.15 -0.99
C GLU A 137 -2.82 -3.67 -1.69
N LYS A 138 -2.99 -3.67 -3.04
CA LYS A 138 -4.16 -4.14 -3.88
C LYS A 138 -3.76 -4.65 -5.27
N ALA A 139 -4.66 -5.27 -6.05
CA ALA A 139 -4.21 -6.11 -7.18
C ALA A 139 -5.07 -6.21 -8.45
N VAL A 140 -4.46 -6.79 -9.48
CA VAL A 140 -4.84 -7.05 -10.87
C VAL A 140 -5.15 -8.53 -11.02
N ALA A 141 -6.25 -8.81 -11.73
CA ALA A 141 -6.72 -10.17 -12.00
C ALA A 141 -5.78 -10.93 -12.93
N ASP A 142 -5.56 -12.21 -12.63
CA ASP A 142 -4.78 -13.15 -13.44
C ASP A 142 -5.63 -13.78 -14.56
N GLN A 143 -5.01 -14.18 -15.67
CA GLN A 143 -5.66 -14.89 -16.78
C GLN A 143 -5.58 -16.41 -16.60
N ALA A 144 -6.61 -17.13 -17.10
CA ALA A 144 -6.83 -18.57 -17.00
C ALA A 144 -5.59 -19.47 -16.79
N VAL A 145 -5.39 -19.89 -15.53
CA VAL A 145 -4.57 -21.05 -15.13
C VAL A 145 -5.42 -22.07 -14.39
N SER A 146 -4.96 -23.34 -14.36
CA SER A 146 -5.68 -24.44 -13.70
C SER A 146 -5.76 -24.32 -12.17
N HIS A 147 -5.12 -23.32 -11.58
CA HIS A 147 -5.17 -22.93 -10.16
C HIS A 147 -5.14 -21.41 -10.07
N SER A 148 -5.53 -20.82 -8.92
CA SER A 148 -5.40 -19.38 -8.67
C SER A 148 -4.03 -19.04 -8.06
N ASP A 149 -3.48 -17.90 -8.44
CA ASP A 149 -2.38 -17.25 -7.72
C ASP A 149 -2.92 -16.13 -6.80
N THR A 150 -2.02 -15.44 -6.11
CA THR A 150 -2.29 -14.24 -5.33
C THR A 150 -2.76 -13.12 -6.23
N ASN A 151 -3.73 -12.37 -5.75
CA ASN A 151 -4.13 -11.09 -6.32
C ASN A 151 -2.90 -10.14 -6.23
N VAL A 152 -2.21 -9.82 -7.35
CA VAL A 152 -0.95 -8.99 -7.43
C VAL A 152 -1.13 -7.52 -7.89
N ARG A 153 -0.35 -6.54 -7.40
CA ARG A 153 -0.48 -5.10 -7.72
C ARG A 153 -0.30 -4.74 -9.19
N THR A 154 0.66 -5.35 -9.84
CA THR A 154 1.05 -5.02 -11.21
C THR A 154 1.16 -6.32 -11.99
N GLU A 155 0.52 -6.35 -13.16
CA GLU A 155 0.61 -7.52 -14.05
C GLU A 155 2.08 -7.83 -14.38
N GLY A 156 2.46 -9.11 -14.31
CA GLY A 156 3.84 -9.55 -14.54
C GLY A 156 4.81 -9.33 -13.37
N VAL A 157 4.37 -8.73 -12.27
CA VAL A 157 5.18 -8.55 -11.06
C VAL A 157 4.59 -9.40 -9.92
N GLY A 158 5.25 -10.52 -9.64
CA GLY A 158 4.84 -11.46 -8.61
C GLY A 158 5.03 -10.92 -7.19
N GLU A 159 4.15 -11.36 -6.28
CA GLU A 159 4.16 -10.98 -4.88
C GLU A 159 3.95 -12.17 -3.95
N GLY A 160 4.54 -12.09 -2.76
CA GLY A 160 4.35 -13.08 -1.70
C GLY A 160 2.94 -13.03 -1.10
N ASP A 161 2.57 -14.10 -0.42
CA ASP A 161 1.32 -14.23 0.34
C ASP A 161 1.50 -15.30 1.42
N VAL A 162 0.47 -15.57 2.21
CA VAL A 162 0.50 -16.57 3.28
C VAL A 162 0.17 -17.99 2.81
N VAL A 163 -0.37 -18.13 1.59
CA VAL A 163 -0.62 -19.42 0.95
C VAL A 163 -0.29 -19.35 -0.53
N LYS A 164 0.34 -20.39 -1.04
CA LYS A 164 0.64 -20.57 -2.48
C LYS A 164 0.28 -21.98 -2.93
N THR A 165 0.06 -22.16 -4.22
CA THR A 165 -0.19 -23.47 -4.82
C THR A 165 0.47 -23.60 -6.19
N ASP A 166 0.88 -24.82 -6.55
CA ASP A 166 1.28 -25.20 -7.92
C ASP A 166 0.18 -26.04 -8.62
N GLY A 167 -1.00 -26.13 -8.01
CA GLY A 167 -2.12 -26.96 -8.45
C GLY A 167 -2.07 -28.42 -7.97
N LYS A 168 -0.96 -28.88 -7.38
CA LYS A 168 -0.81 -30.22 -6.78
C LYS A 168 -0.57 -30.20 -5.29
N TYR A 169 0.05 -29.14 -4.80
CA TYR A 169 0.37 -28.91 -3.41
C TYR A 169 -0.12 -27.53 -2.97
N LEU A 170 -0.51 -27.42 -1.71
CA LEU A 170 -0.63 -26.14 -1.02
C LEU A 170 0.60 -25.95 -0.14
N TYR A 171 1.18 -24.75 -0.20
CA TYR A 171 2.24 -24.28 0.66
C TYR A 171 1.62 -23.25 1.58
N ILE A 172 1.54 -23.55 2.87
CA ILE A 172 0.74 -22.80 3.82
C ILE A 172 1.65 -22.29 4.93
N MET A 173 1.70 -20.98 5.08
CA MET A 173 2.39 -20.33 6.17
C MET A 173 1.62 -20.51 7.49
N SER A 174 2.31 -20.89 8.55
CA SER A 174 1.75 -21.01 9.91
C SER A 174 2.82 -20.64 10.93
N MET A 175 2.73 -19.41 11.48
CA MET A 175 3.65 -18.83 12.48
C MET A 175 5.15 -19.03 12.17
N ASP A 176 5.73 -20.17 12.55
CA ASP A 176 7.15 -20.53 12.48
C ASP A 176 7.44 -21.64 11.45
N LYS A 177 6.48 -22.00 10.59
CA LYS A 177 6.65 -23.06 9.59
C LYS A 177 5.86 -22.82 8.31
N VAL A 178 6.29 -23.46 7.23
CA VAL A 178 5.49 -23.70 6.04
C VAL A 178 5.09 -25.17 6.01
N GLN A 179 3.79 -25.44 5.94
CA GLN A 179 3.26 -26.80 5.74
C GLN A 179 2.96 -27.05 4.27
N ILE A 180 3.34 -28.23 3.80
CA ILE A 180 3.14 -28.63 2.41
C ILE A 180 2.10 -29.74 2.39
N LEU A 181 0.95 -29.46 1.79
CA LEU A 181 -0.20 -30.34 1.72
C LEU A 181 -0.37 -30.84 0.29
N ASN A 182 -0.33 -32.16 0.07
CA ASN A 182 -0.74 -32.74 -1.21
C ASN A 182 -2.26 -32.61 -1.35
N ILE A 183 -2.65 -32.06 -2.49
CA ILE A 183 -4.02 -31.83 -2.89
C ILE A 183 -4.28 -32.42 -4.28
N GLU A 184 -3.75 -33.60 -4.60
CA GLU A 184 -4.09 -34.29 -5.86
C GLU A 184 -5.29 -35.24 -5.67
N SER A 185 -5.51 -35.76 -4.46
CA SER A 185 -6.68 -36.56 -4.07
C SER A 185 -7.70 -35.76 -3.26
N GLU A 186 -8.94 -36.28 -3.16
CA GLU A 186 -9.98 -35.71 -2.29
C GLU A 186 -9.51 -35.62 -0.83
N GLU A 187 -8.90 -36.69 -0.31
CA GLU A 187 -8.22 -36.69 1.00
C GLU A 187 -6.89 -35.93 0.89
N MET A 188 -6.80 -34.79 1.57
CA MET A 188 -5.60 -33.95 1.62
C MET A 188 -4.60 -34.53 2.63
N LYS A 189 -3.30 -34.50 2.29
CA LYS A 189 -2.26 -35.09 3.15
C LYS A 189 -1.07 -34.18 3.30
N GLN A 190 -0.66 -33.92 4.54
CA GLN A 190 0.59 -33.22 4.78
C GLN A 190 1.75 -34.12 4.39
N VAL A 191 2.60 -33.64 3.49
CA VAL A 191 3.74 -34.39 2.94
C VAL A 191 5.07 -33.83 3.42
N GLY A 192 5.13 -32.53 3.74
CA GLY A 192 6.37 -31.88 4.17
C GLY A 192 6.14 -30.65 5.03
N THR A 193 7.23 -30.20 5.64
CA THR A 193 7.29 -29.01 6.47
C THR A 193 8.65 -28.33 6.29
N ILE A 194 8.65 -27.00 6.22
CA ILE A 194 9.84 -26.16 6.37
C ILE A 194 9.67 -25.45 7.71
N SER A 195 10.62 -25.61 8.64
CA SER A 195 10.56 -24.97 9.96
C SER A 195 11.58 -23.85 10.04
N MET A 196 11.18 -22.73 10.61
CA MET A 196 12.05 -21.59 10.90
C MET A 196 12.82 -21.83 12.21
N ASP A 197 13.96 -21.16 12.35
CA ASP A 197 14.70 -21.14 13.62
C ASP A 197 13.98 -20.29 14.68
N ALA A 198 14.34 -20.46 15.95
CA ALA A 198 13.62 -19.84 17.07
C ALA A 198 13.58 -18.30 17.07
N ASN A 199 14.52 -17.65 16.36
CA ASN A 199 14.61 -16.20 16.24
C ASN A 199 14.10 -15.66 14.89
N ASP A 200 13.56 -16.55 14.06
CA ASP A 200 13.09 -16.25 12.72
C ASP A 200 11.55 -16.28 12.72
N TYR A 201 10.95 -15.14 12.36
CA TYR A 201 9.51 -14.97 12.26
C TYR A 201 9.09 -14.90 10.80
N LEU A 202 8.33 -15.90 10.33
CA LEU A 202 7.89 -15.99 8.95
C LEU A 202 6.85 -14.93 8.61
N ILE A 203 7.00 -14.26 7.47
CA ILE A 203 6.20 -13.10 7.07
C ILE A 203 5.36 -13.41 5.84
N GLU A 204 5.99 -13.92 4.78
CA GLU A 204 5.28 -14.32 3.56
C GLU A 204 6.07 -15.38 2.77
N ILE A 205 5.38 -16.03 1.84
CA ILE A 205 5.94 -17.02 0.92
C ILE A 205 5.62 -16.69 -0.54
N TYR A 206 6.52 -17.07 -1.44
CA TYR A 206 6.33 -16.98 -2.89
C TYR A 206 6.76 -18.27 -3.58
N LEU A 207 6.01 -18.72 -4.58
CA LEU A 207 6.28 -19.97 -5.29
C LEU A 207 6.45 -19.70 -6.79
N LYS A 208 7.56 -20.18 -7.36
CA LYS A 208 7.77 -20.20 -8.82
C LYS A 208 8.71 -21.33 -9.22
N ASP A 209 8.35 -22.09 -10.25
CA ASP A 209 9.21 -23.12 -10.87
C ASP A 209 9.89 -24.05 -9.83
N GLU A 210 9.07 -24.64 -8.95
CA GLU A 210 9.49 -25.52 -7.86
C GLU A 210 10.46 -24.87 -6.85
N LYS A 211 10.49 -23.53 -6.79
CA LYS A 211 11.24 -22.76 -5.80
C LYS A 211 10.29 -21.99 -4.93
N LEU A 212 10.35 -22.26 -3.64
CA LEU A 212 9.60 -21.55 -2.63
C LEU A 212 10.54 -20.54 -1.95
N VAL A 213 10.25 -19.24 -2.07
CA VAL A 213 10.89 -18.19 -1.29
C VAL A 213 10.12 -18.06 0.02
N CYS A 214 10.82 -18.19 1.14
CA CYS A 214 10.31 -17.87 2.48
C CYS A 214 10.95 -16.56 2.93
N VAL A 215 10.14 -15.55 3.21
CA VAL A 215 10.62 -14.27 3.74
C VAL A 215 10.32 -14.19 5.23
N TYR A 216 11.33 -13.96 6.04
CA TYR A 216 11.21 -13.91 7.49
C TYR A 216 12.05 -12.79 8.12
N ALA A 217 11.61 -12.31 9.28
CA ALA A 217 12.38 -11.42 10.13
C ALA A 217 13.27 -12.24 11.06
N ARG A 218 14.59 -12.06 10.95
CA ARG A 218 15.58 -12.64 11.84
C ARG A 218 16.01 -11.62 12.87
N THR A 219 15.89 -11.95 14.15
CA THR A 219 16.33 -11.07 15.24
C THR A 219 17.66 -11.55 15.85
N THR A 220 18.65 -10.67 15.86
CA THR A 220 20.00 -10.93 16.40
C THR A 220 20.33 -9.95 17.52
N ASP A 221 21.03 -10.42 18.54
CA ASP A 221 21.57 -9.56 19.59
C ASP A 221 22.95 -9.05 19.16
N GLU A 222 23.07 -7.74 18.95
CA GLU A 222 24.32 -7.08 18.56
C GLU A 222 24.82 -6.19 19.68
N THR A 223 26.13 -6.20 19.91
CA THR A 223 26.75 -5.34 20.93
C THR A 223 27.39 -4.14 20.24
N ASP A 224 26.89 -2.94 20.54
CA ASP A 224 27.42 -1.72 19.96
C ASP A 224 28.83 -1.36 20.47
N SER A 225 29.42 -0.33 19.89
CA SER A 225 30.75 0.16 20.26
C SER A 225 30.89 0.61 21.73
N GLN A 226 29.78 0.82 22.44
CA GLN A 226 29.72 1.18 23.85
C GLN A 226 29.44 -0.02 24.77
N GLY A 227 29.31 -1.23 24.22
CA GLY A 227 29.02 -2.45 24.98
C GLY A 227 27.53 -2.63 25.31
N VAL A 228 26.63 -1.88 24.68
CA VAL A 228 25.19 -2.03 24.84
C VAL A 228 24.69 -3.10 23.87
N VAL A 229 24.01 -4.11 24.40
CA VAL A 229 23.35 -5.14 23.60
C VAL A 229 22.03 -4.59 23.08
N ARG A 230 21.82 -4.67 21.77
CA ARG A 230 20.63 -4.24 21.06
C ARG A 230 20.09 -5.40 20.24
N SER A 231 18.77 -5.53 20.24
CA SER A 231 18.09 -6.48 19.37
C SER A 231 17.92 -5.84 18.00
N VAL A 232 18.52 -6.44 16.98
CA VAL A 232 18.54 -5.94 15.61
C VAL A 232 17.74 -6.89 14.73
N THR A 233 16.81 -6.32 13.96
CA THR A 233 15.97 -7.08 13.02
C THR A 233 16.56 -7.00 11.61
N HIS A 234 16.66 -8.17 10.98
CA HIS A 234 17.06 -8.36 9.60
C HIS A 234 15.90 -8.95 8.81
N THR A 235 15.74 -8.52 7.56
CA THR A 235 14.87 -9.16 6.60
C THR A 235 15.67 -10.21 5.86
N VAL A 236 15.17 -11.44 5.83
CA VAL A 236 15.81 -12.57 5.16
C VAL A 236 14.86 -13.18 4.14
N ALA A 237 15.33 -13.40 2.92
CA ALA A 237 14.63 -14.18 1.90
C ALA A 237 15.43 -15.47 1.63
N GLU A 238 14.89 -16.61 2.03
CA GLU A 238 15.51 -17.92 1.82
C GLU A 238 14.75 -18.70 0.75
N VAL A 239 15.48 -19.28 -0.20
CA VAL A 239 14.89 -20.03 -1.31
C VAL A 239 15.04 -21.53 -1.06
N PHE A 240 13.94 -22.25 -1.15
CA PHE A 240 13.87 -23.71 -1.03
C PHE A 240 13.52 -24.36 -2.36
N ASP A 241 14.25 -25.40 -2.74
CA ASP A 241 13.83 -26.36 -3.76
C ASP A 241 12.74 -27.26 -3.18
N VAL A 242 11.57 -27.22 -3.80
CA VAL A 242 10.38 -28.00 -3.43
C VAL A 242 9.98 -29.02 -4.51
N SER A 243 10.87 -29.33 -5.46
CA SER A 243 10.67 -30.40 -6.45
C SER A 243 10.43 -31.78 -5.80
N ASN A 244 10.94 -31.96 -4.58
CA ASN A 244 10.54 -33.04 -3.67
C ASN A 244 9.86 -32.44 -2.41
N PRO A 245 8.53 -32.31 -2.39
CA PRO A 245 7.81 -31.65 -1.31
C PRO A 245 7.89 -32.40 0.03
N GLU A 246 8.26 -33.68 0.05
CA GLU A 246 8.52 -34.41 1.30
C GLU A 246 9.84 -34.02 1.98
N LYS A 247 10.78 -33.47 1.21
CA LYS A 247 12.11 -33.08 1.68
C LYS A 247 12.57 -31.78 1.01
N PRO A 248 11.91 -30.65 1.32
CA PRO A 248 12.35 -29.34 0.83
C PRO A 248 13.81 -29.09 1.20
N LYS A 249 14.55 -28.42 0.32
CA LYS A 249 15.98 -28.17 0.52
C LYS A 249 16.29 -26.70 0.31
N SER A 250 16.87 -26.06 1.33
CA SER A 250 17.41 -24.70 1.20
C SER A 250 18.48 -24.64 0.11
N LEU A 251 18.36 -23.64 -0.76
CA LEU A 251 19.29 -23.30 -1.83
C LEU A 251 20.19 -22.11 -1.44
N GLY A 252 19.78 -21.31 -0.46
CA GLY A 252 20.50 -20.12 -0.01
C GLY A 252 19.56 -19.04 0.50
N GLU A 253 20.13 -18.08 1.24
CA GLU A 253 19.42 -16.94 1.79
C GLU A 253 20.07 -15.60 1.39
N MET A 254 19.22 -14.59 1.22
CA MET A 254 19.59 -13.18 1.10
C MET A 254 19.16 -12.43 2.35
N SER A 255 20.09 -11.74 3.02
CA SER A 255 19.80 -10.96 4.23
C SER A 255 20.12 -9.48 4.05
N GLN A 256 19.28 -8.62 4.62
CA GLN A 256 19.51 -7.17 4.67
C GLN A 256 18.95 -6.56 5.96
N SER A 257 19.53 -5.45 6.40
CA SER A 257 19.09 -4.75 7.61
C SER A 257 17.66 -4.22 7.48
N GLY A 258 16.97 -4.13 8.62
CA GLY A 258 15.66 -3.50 8.71
C GLY A 258 14.49 -4.49 8.66
N SER A 259 13.29 -3.96 8.91
CA SER A 259 12.04 -4.71 8.89
C SER A 259 11.57 -4.92 7.45
N PHE A 260 10.96 -6.06 7.16
CA PHE A 260 10.41 -6.36 5.85
C PHE A 260 9.42 -5.26 5.42
N HIS A 261 9.56 -4.80 4.18
CA HIS A 261 8.62 -3.87 3.57
C HIS A 261 7.80 -4.60 2.51
N THR A 262 8.46 -5.15 1.50
CA THR A 262 7.79 -5.90 0.44
C THR A 262 8.77 -6.74 -0.38
N MET A 263 8.27 -7.73 -1.12
CA MET A 263 9.03 -8.47 -2.11
C MET A 263 8.35 -8.41 -3.47
N ARG A 264 9.14 -8.28 -4.53
CA ARG A 264 8.66 -8.35 -5.91
C ARG A 264 9.45 -9.37 -6.70
N VAL A 265 8.77 -10.12 -7.55
CA VAL A 265 9.40 -11.10 -8.43
C VAL A 265 9.08 -10.75 -9.88
N SER A 266 10.12 -10.47 -10.68
CA SER A 266 9.97 -10.22 -12.12
C SER A 266 10.93 -11.13 -12.88
N GLY A 267 10.40 -11.94 -13.79
CA GLY A 267 11.16 -13.03 -14.39
C GLY A 267 11.70 -13.96 -13.30
N ASP A 268 13.00 -14.29 -13.35
CA ASP A 268 13.65 -15.17 -12.36
C ASP A 268 14.32 -14.40 -11.22
N TYR A 269 14.02 -13.10 -11.08
CA TYR A 269 14.71 -12.20 -10.17
C TYR A 269 13.78 -11.75 -9.06
N VAL A 270 14.31 -11.79 -7.85
CA VAL A 270 13.66 -11.27 -6.64
C VAL A 270 14.24 -9.91 -6.33
N TYR A 271 13.37 -8.96 -5.98
CA TYR A 271 13.70 -7.66 -5.43
C TYR A 271 13.14 -7.61 -4.02
N LEU A 272 14.02 -7.64 -3.03
CA LEU A 272 13.70 -7.62 -1.61
C LEU A 272 13.81 -6.19 -1.08
N LEU A 273 12.73 -5.69 -0.47
CA LEU A 273 12.67 -4.36 0.10
C LEU A 273 12.49 -4.44 1.62
N SER A 274 13.32 -3.68 2.35
CA SER A 274 13.19 -3.51 3.80
C SER A 274 13.28 -2.05 4.19
N THR A 275 12.72 -1.74 5.36
CA THR A 275 12.79 -0.43 5.99
C THR A 275 13.81 -0.47 7.12
N PHE A 276 14.90 0.28 6.99
CA PHE A 276 15.92 0.43 8.02
C PHE A 276 15.88 1.82 8.65
N TYR A 277 15.88 1.90 9.98
CA TYR A 277 15.86 3.15 10.73
C TYR A 277 17.26 3.45 11.27
N ALA A 278 17.80 4.62 10.91
CA ALA A 278 19.06 5.11 11.43
C ALA A 278 18.95 5.46 12.92
N ASP A 279 19.94 5.04 13.71
CA ASP A 279 20.07 5.47 15.10
C ASP A 279 20.49 6.94 15.17
N ILE A 280 19.52 7.80 15.46
CA ILE A 280 19.72 9.25 15.66
C ILE A 280 20.57 9.59 16.89
N SER A 281 20.64 8.67 17.87
CA SER A 281 21.45 8.82 19.09
C SER A 281 22.87 8.25 18.93
N GLY A 282 23.13 7.62 17.77
CA GLY A 282 24.33 6.87 17.48
C GLY A 282 25.59 7.74 17.37
N SER A 283 26.72 7.13 17.70
CA SER A 283 28.03 7.71 17.45
C SER A 283 28.33 7.74 15.96
N LYS A 284 28.88 8.84 15.46
CA LYS A 284 29.37 8.95 14.07
C LYS A 284 30.30 7.79 13.64
N ASN A 285 31.07 7.25 14.59
CA ASN A 285 32.02 6.16 14.32
C ASN A 285 31.37 4.78 14.25
N ASP A 286 30.09 4.67 14.62
CA ASP A 286 29.33 3.43 14.64
C ASP A 286 28.46 3.33 13.38
N VAL A 287 29.11 3.12 12.22
CA VAL A 287 28.49 3.29 10.91
C VAL A 287 27.27 2.38 10.70
N SER A 288 27.34 1.12 11.14
CA SER A 288 26.24 0.16 11.02
C SER A 288 25.00 0.57 11.82
N SER A 289 25.11 1.49 12.79
CA SER A 289 23.96 2.02 13.51
C SER A 289 23.10 2.97 12.66
N TYR A 290 23.65 3.57 11.60
CA TYR A 290 22.93 4.53 10.76
C TYR A 290 23.05 4.28 9.25
N VAL A 291 23.77 3.25 8.82
CA VAL A 291 23.87 2.81 7.43
C VAL A 291 23.50 1.32 7.37
N PRO A 292 22.58 0.91 6.47
CA PRO A 292 22.13 -0.47 6.38
C PRO A 292 23.23 -1.42 5.88
N GLU A 293 23.08 -2.69 6.24
CA GLU A 293 23.92 -3.77 5.75
C GLU A 293 23.15 -4.68 4.78
N VAL A 294 23.86 -5.23 3.80
CA VAL A 294 23.40 -6.31 2.94
C VAL A 294 24.40 -7.45 3.05
N GLN A 295 23.93 -8.65 3.35
CA GLN A 295 24.77 -9.84 3.61
C GLN A 295 25.88 -9.58 4.64
N GLY A 296 25.55 -8.90 5.74
CA GLY A 296 26.46 -8.57 6.84
C GLY A 296 27.59 -7.60 6.46
N LYS A 297 27.41 -6.82 5.39
CA LYS A 297 28.33 -5.78 4.97
C LYS A 297 27.61 -4.44 4.89
N VAL A 298 28.17 -3.43 5.57
CA VAL A 298 27.73 -2.04 5.45
C VAL A 298 27.73 -1.60 3.98
N MET A 299 26.60 -1.06 3.53
CA MET A 299 26.41 -0.55 2.18
C MET A 299 27.35 0.63 1.90
N ASP A 300 28.05 0.61 0.76
CA ASP A 300 28.89 1.72 0.35
C ASP A 300 28.04 2.97 0.05
N SER A 301 28.52 4.15 0.46
CA SER A 301 27.78 5.41 0.34
C SER A 301 27.36 5.75 -1.09
N SER A 302 28.08 5.24 -2.10
CA SER A 302 27.73 5.43 -3.52
C SER A 302 26.42 4.75 -3.94
N TYR A 303 25.93 3.77 -3.18
CA TYR A 303 24.63 3.11 -3.42
C TYR A 303 23.48 3.73 -2.61
N ILE A 304 23.74 4.79 -1.86
CA ILE A 304 22.74 5.46 -1.01
C ILE A 304 22.24 6.69 -1.75
N LEU A 305 21.01 6.61 -2.26
CA LEU A 305 20.32 7.66 -2.99
C LEU A 305 19.74 8.67 -2.00
N LEU A 306 20.18 9.92 -2.11
CA LEU A 306 19.79 10.98 -1.18
C LEU A 306 18.39 11.54 -1.52
N PRO A 307 17.64 12.01 -0.51
CA PRO A 307 16.42 12.78 -0.73
C PRO A 307 16.75 14.21 -1.14
N GLN A 308 15.79 14.93 -1.71
CA GLN A 308 15.92 16.38 -1.94
C GLN A 308 16.03 17.15 -0.62
N GLN A 309 15.37 16.67 0.42
CA GLN A 309 15.54 17.23 1.76
C GLN A 309 16.93 16.87 2.29
N GLU A 310 17.68 17.84 2.82
CA GLU A 310 18.99 17.56 3.42
C GLU A 310 18.90 16.97 4.85
N LYS A 311 17.90 16.11 5.07
CA LYS A 311 17.59 15.43 6.33
C LYS A 311 16.90 14.09 6.05
N GLY A 312 17.00 13.17 7.00
CA GLY A 312 16.36 11.86 6.91
C GLY A 312 16.87 10.90 7.98
N ARG A 313 16.13 9.83 8.22
CA ARG A 313 16.49 8.76 9.18
C ARG A 313 15.99 7.38 8.78
N VAL A 314 15.31 7.27 7.64
CA VAL A 314 14.74 6.00 7.15
C VAL A 314 15.39 5.65 5.83
N TYR A 315 15.63 4.36 5.62
CA TYR A 315 16.08 3.81 4.36
C TYR A 315 15.06 2.82 3.83
N THR A 316 14.72 2.90 2.55
CA THR A 316 14.18 1.76 1.80
C THR A 316 15.35 1.06 1.12
N VAL A 317 15.78 -0.08 1.68
CA VAL A 317 16.87 -0.91 1.16
C VAL A 317 16.31 -1.84 0.11
N VAL A 318 16.92 -1.87 -1.07
CA VAL A 318 16.54 -2.75 -2.18
C VAL A 318 17.72 -3.66 -2.50
N THR A 319 17.52 -4.97 -2.44
CA THR A 319 18.51 -5.96 -2.88
C THR A 319 17.89 -6.86 -3.94
N SER A 320 18.62 -7.16 -4.99
CA SER A 320 18.19 -8.08 -6.04
C SER A 320 19.03 -9.35 -6.06
N PHE A 321 18.40 -10.48 -6.39
CA PHE A 321 19.08 -11.75 -6.58
C PHE A 321 18.29 -12.67 -7.52
N SER A 322 18.94 -13.74 -7.99
CA SER A 322 18.31 -14.72 -8.89
C SER A 322 17.74 -15.89 -8.09
N LEU A 323 16.53 -16.33 -8.43
CA LEU A 323 15.99 -17.60 -7.93
C LEU A 323 16.85 -18.80 -8.33
N LYS A 324 17.66 -18.70 -9.39
CA LYS A 324 18.57 -19.77 -9.83
C LYS A 324 19.83 -19.87 -8.98
N ASP A 325 20.27 -18.76 -8.41
CA ASP A 325 21.42 -18.67 -7.52
C ASP A 325 21.13 -17.67 -6.40
N PRO A 326 20.42 -18.10 -5.34
CA PRO A 326 19.97 -17.21 -4.28
C PRO A 326 21.07 -16.86 -3.27
N THR A 327 22.30 -17.36 -3.48
CA THR A 327 23.43 -17.10 -2.58
C THR A 327 24.23 -15.86 -2.93
N GLU A 328 24.07 -15.36 -4.16
CA GLU A 328 24.81 -14.21 -4.67
C GLU A 328 23.85 -13.05 -4.96
N GLN A 329 24.16 -11.87 -4.41
CA GLN A 329 23.45 -10.65 -4.77
C GLN A 329 23.83 -10.25 -6.19
N ILE A 330 22.86 -9.73 -6.96
CA ILE A 330 23.11 -9.14 -8.28
C ILE A 330 23.39 -7.66 -8.12
N ASP A 331 22.50 -6.95 -7.43
CA ASP A 331 22.61 -5.53 -7.19
C ASP A 331 21.93 -5.11 -5.88
N HIS A 332 22.23 -3.90 -5.42
CA HIS A 332 21.62 -3.32 -4.22
C HIS A 332 21.76 -1.80 -4.21
N LEU A 333 20.78 -1.12 -3.59
CA LEU A 333 20.83 0.30 -3.29
C LEU A 333 19.90 0.63 -2.12
N ALA A 334 19.96 1.85 -1.61
CA ALA A 334 19.00 2.34 -0.64
C ALA A 334 18.52 3.75 -0.94
N PHE A 335 17.22 3.99 -0.82
CA PHE A 335 16.63 5.32 -0.80
C PHE A 335 16.66 5.85 0.63
N PHE A 336 17.40 6.92 0.88
CA PHE A 336 17.44 7.56 2.19
C PHE A 336 16.39 8.68 2.27
N GLY A 337 15.65 8.80 3.39
CA GLY A 337 14.47 9.66 3.50
C GLY A 337 13.87 9.71 4.92
N ASP A 338 12.58 10.02 5.04
CA ASP A 338 11.86 10.20 6.32
C ASP A 338 10.49 9.49 6.32
N GLY A 339 10.48 8.20 5.95
CA GLY A 339 9.29 7.34 6.03
C GLY A 339 8.68 7.00 4.66
N SER A 340 9.46 6.31 3.83
CA SER A 340 9.12 6.10 2.42
C SER A 340 8.13 4.97 2.18
N GLN A 341 7.28 5.17 1.17
CA GLN A 341 6.38 4.17 0.59
C GLN A 341 6.90 3.73 -0.77
N CYS A 342 6.43 2.61 -1.31
CA CYS A 342 6.84 2.17 -2.65
C CYS A 342 5.69 1.74 -3.56
N TYR A 343 5.94 1.87 -4.87
CA TYR A 343 5.14 1.28 -5.94
C TYR A 343 6.07 0.63 -6.94
N VAL A 344 5.75 -0.60 -7.36
CA VAL A 344 6.58 -1.35 -8.32
C VAL A 344 5.75 -1.65 -9.57
N SER A 345 6.18 -1.06 -10.67
CA SER A 345 5.69 -1.32 -12.03
C SER A 345 6.47 -2.47 -12.67
N GLU A 346 6.16 -2.85 -13.91
CA GLU A 346 6.86 -3.94 -14.60
C GLU A 346 8.38 -3.70 -14.73
N ASN A 347 8.81 -2.44 -14.85
CA ASN A 347 10.19 -2.07 -15.16
C ASN A 347 10.82 -1.09 -14.15
N ASN A 348 10.06 -0.55 -13.21
CA ASN A 348 10.50 0.53 -12.33
C ASN A 348 9.99 0.36 -10.90
N ILE A 349 10.85 0.67 -9.93
CA ILE A 349 10.55 0.85 -8.52
C ILE A 349 10.48 2.35 -8.25
N TYR A 350 9.36 2.80 -7.70
CA TYR A 350 9.13 4.17 -7.25
C TYR A 350 9.09 4.18 -5.73
N VAL A 351 9.94 4.99 -5.12
CA VAL A 351 9.92 5.25 -3.67
C VAL A 351 9.50 6.70 -3.46
N TYR A 352 8.54 6.91 -2.57
CA TYR A 352 7.97 8.25 -2.37
C TYR A 352 7.82 8.61 -0.89
N ASP A 353 8.17 9.86 -0.59
CA ASP A 353 8.21 10.44 0.75
C ASP A 353 7.28 11.64 0.82
N THR A 354 6.47 11.73 1.87
CA THR A 354 5.62 12.91 2.08
C THR A 354 6.40 14.00 2.82
N ILE A 355 6.32 15.22 2.30
CA ILE A 355 6.96 16.43 2.82
C ILE A 355 5.92 17.30 3.52
N TYR A 356 6.10 17.49 4.82
CA TYR A 356 5.23 18.32 5.69
C TYR A 356 5.86 19.67 6.06
N ASP A 357 6.97 20.07 5.44
CA ASP A 357 7.70 21.27 5.83
C ASP A 357 7.06 22.54 5.25
N ALA A 358 6.34 23.27 6.11
CA ALA A 358 5.70 24.55 5.80
C ALA A 358 6.69 25.62 5.30
N LYS A 359 7.99 25.51 5.64
CA LYS A 359 9.05 26.41 5.14
C LYS A 359 9.42 26.11 3.70
N VAL A 360 9.19 24.88 3.24
CA VAL A 360 9.44 24.45 1.86
C VAL A 360 8.23 24.76 0.98
N SER A 361 7.03 24.38 1.44
CA SER A 361 5.79 24.60 0.70
C SER A 361 4.61 24.89 1.62
N PRO A 362 3.70 25.81 1.25
CA PRO A 362 2.47 26.07 2.02
C PRO A 362 1.49 24.89 1.98
N VAL A 363 1.72 23.89 1.14
CA VAL A 363 0.91 22.67 1.05
C VAL A 363 1.76 21.43 1.21
N THR A 364 1.14 20.31 1.61
CA THR A 364 1.80 19.00 1.60
C THR A 364 2.37 18.70 0.22
N GLN A 365 3.54 18.06 0.16
CA GLN A 365 4.14 17.61 -1.09
C GLN A 365 4.57 16.15 -0.99
N THR A 366 4.79 15.50 -2.12
CA THR A 366 5.38 14.16 -2.22
C THR A 366 6.61 14.23 -3.11
N GLU A 367 7.77 13.83 -2.59
CA GLU A 367 8.94 13.51 -3.40
C GLU A 367 8.81 12.08 -3.91
N ILE A 368 8.98 11.87 -5.22
CA ILE A 368 8.96 10.55 -5.87
C ILE A 368 10.33 10.35 -6.51
N ARG A 369 11.00 9.25 -6.16
CA ARG A 369 12.29 8.84 -6.71
C ARG A 369 12.15 7.50 -7.41
N LYS A 370 12.78 7.39 -8.58
CA LYS A 370 12.65 6.26 -9.50
C LYS A 370 13.95 5.49 -9.65
N VAL A 371 13.85 4.17 -9.53
CA VAL A 371 14.87 3.20 -9.96
C VAL A 371 14.27 2.34 -11.05
N SER A 372 14.92 2.30 -12.21
CA SER A 372 14.61 1.33 -13.26
C SER A 372 15.28 0.01 -12.90
N TYR A 373 14.67 -1.12 -13.24
CA TYR A 373 15.27 -2.42 -13.02
C TYR A 373 15.15 -3.35 -14.23
N LYS A 374 16.16 -4.20 -14.42
CA LYS A 374 16.12 -5.24 -15.46
C LYS A 374 17.08 -6.37 -15.11
N ASN A 375 16.58 -7.61 -15.11
CA ASN A 375 17.40 -8.80 -14.85
C ASN A 375 18.21 -8.73 -13.54
N GLY A 376 17.65 -8.09 -12.51
CA GLY A 376 18.31 -7.84 -11.22
C GLY A 376 19.17 -6.57 -11.18
N GLU A 377 19.57 -5.98 -12.29
CA GLU A 377 20.32 -4.71 -12.29
C GLU A 377 19.41 -3.53 -11.94
N LEU A 378 19.90 -2.58 -11.13
CA LEU A 378 19.18 -1.41 -10.64
C LEU A 378 19.82 -0.12 -11.13
N ASP A 379 19.03 0.81 -11.67
CA ASP A 379 19.52 2.11 -12.18
C ASP A 379 18.66 3.29 -11.68
N GLY A 380 19.26 4.15 -10.85
CA GLY A 380 18.61 5.33 -10.25
C GLY A 380 18.46 6.47 -11.26
N THR A 381 17.24 6.68 -11.76
CA THR A 381 16.99 7.37 -13.05
C THR A 381 16.15 8.63 -12.97
N GLY A 382 15.63 9.04 -11.80
CA GLY A 382 15.03 10.37 -11.67
C GLY A 382 14.30 10.63 -10.36
N ASP A 383 14.01 11.91 -10.12
CA ASP A 383 13.19 12.41 -9.01
C ASP A 383 12.24 13.51 -9.46
N VAL A 384 11.15 13.70 -8.70
CA VAL A 384 10.23 14.83 -8.83
C VAL A 384 9.57 15.12 -7.48
N VAL A 385 9.19 16.37 -7.26
CA VAL A 385 8.30 16.77 -6.16
C VAL A 385 6.97 17.26 -6.73
N ILE A 386 5.87 16.67 -6.27
CA ILE A 386 4.51 17.05 -6.65
C ILE A 386 3.72 17.51 -5.43
N ASP A 387 2.71 18.36 -5.62
CA ASP A 387 1.86 18.77 -4.49
C ASP A 387 0.87 17.67 -4.10
N GLY A 388 0.66 17.54 -2.80
CA GLY A 388 -0.22 16.59 -2.15
C GLY A 388 0.47 15.32 -1.69
N MET A 389 -0.31 14.50 -0.97
CA MET A 389 0.09 13.20 -0.43
C MET A 389 -0.50 12.09 -1.28
N VAL A 390 0.28 11.06 -1.58
CA VAL A 390 -0.19 9.83 -2.21
C VAL A 390 -0.82 8.94 -1.13
N ASN A 391 -2.06 8.46 -1.35
CA ASN A 391 -2.80 7.69 -0.34
C ASN A 391 -2.20 6.29 -0.12
N ASP A 392 -1.95 5.57 -1.21
CA ASP A 392 -1.48 4.19 -1.22
C ASP A 392 -0.93 3.83 -2.61
N SER A 393 -0.50 2.58 -2.80
CA SER A 393 0.01 2.10 -4.09
C SER A 393 -1.05 2.04 -5.20
N PHE A 394 -2.35 2.24 -4.94
CA PHE A 394 -3.40 2.38 -5.98
C PHE A 394 -3.51 3.78 -6.54
N SER A 395 -3.05 4.74 -5.75
CA SER A 395 -3.05 6.16 -6.13
C SER A 395 -1.88 6.51 -7.03
N ILE A 396 -1.09 5.53 -7.46
CA ILE A 396 0.06 5.64 -8.36
C ILE A 396 0.07 4.47 -9.34
N ASP A 397 0.38 4.72 -10.61
CA ASP A 397 0.43 3.70 -11.65
C ASP A 397 1.36 4.09 -12.81
N GLU A 398 1.99 3.11 -13.47
CA GLU A 398 2.73 3.32 -14.71
C GLU A 398 1.99 2.72 -15.92
N TYR A 399 1.75 3.53 -16.94
CA TYR A 399 1.11 3.07 -18.18
C TYR A 399 1.68 3.77 -19.40
N ASN A 400 2.05 3.00 -20.43
CA ASN A 400 2.65 3.50 -21.67
C ASN A 400 3.84 4.46 -21.46
N GLY A 401 4.66 4.21 -20.43
CA GLY A 401 5.83 5.02 -20.09
C GLY A 401 5.54 6.33 -19.34
N TYR A 402 4.30 6.51 -18.87
CA TYR A 402 3.91 7.65 -18.03
C TYR A 402 3.58 7.18 -16.62
N LEU A 403 4.11 7.88 -15.61
CA LEU A 403 3.71 7.72 -14.22
C LEU A 403 2.50 8.61 -13.95
N ARG A 404 1.45 8.03 -13.36
CA ARG A 404 0.15 8.66 -13.13
C ARG A 404 -0.14 8.61 -11.64
N VAL A 405 -0.44 9.75 -11.02
CA VAL A 405 -0.52 9.87 -9.56
C VAL A 405 -1.73 10.69 -9.17
N VAL A 406 -2.56 10.18 -8.25
CA VAL A 406 -3.63 10.95 -7.60
C VAL A 406 -3.17 11.32 -6.18
N THR A 407 -3.30 12.58 -5.80
CA THR A 407 -2.85 13.08 -4.49
C THR A 407 -3.95 13.85 -3.77
N THR A 408 -3.87 13.87 -2.43
CA THR A 408 -4.63 14.79 -1.57
C THR A 408 -3.73 15.95 -1.12
N ILE A 409 -4.06 17.16 -1.52
CA ILE A 409 -3.38 18.41 -1.15
C ILE A 409 -4.04 18.98 0.10
N ARG A 410 -3.22 19.33 1.09
CA ARG A 410 -3.64 20.01 2.33
C ARG A 410 -2.69 21.16 2.62
N GLU A 411 -3.18 22.22 3.24
CA GLU A 411 -2.30 23.28 3.76
C GLU A 411 -1.38 22.73 4.86
N ASN A 412 -0.09 23.05 4.78
CA ASN A 412 0.85 22.84 5.89
C ASN A 412 0.66 23.99 6.88
N ASP A 413 0.17 23.70 8.08
CA ASP A 413 0.03 24.72 9.14
C ASP A 413 1.32 24.82 9.98
N ASP A 414 1.86 26.03 10.11
CA ASP A 414 3.07 26.38 10.89
C ASP A 414 2.86 26.23 12.42
N THR A 415 1.62 25.99 12.86
CA THR A 415 1.24 25.86 14.28
C THR A 415 1.22 24.43 14.79
N SER A 416 1.35 23.45 13.89
CA SER A 416 1.18 22.04 14.19
C SER A 416 2.47 21.37 14.66
N GLY A 417 3.64 21.99 14.51
CA GLY A 417 4.88 21.30 14.85
C GLY A 417 4.97 19.95 14.14
N GLY A 418 4.64 19.91 12.83
CA GLY A 418 4.82 18.75 11.96
C GLY A 418 4.08 17.48 12.37
N VAL A 419 2.98 17.56 13.13
CA VAL A 419 2.15 16.38 13.36
C VAL A 419 1.54 15.92 12.04
N ASN A 420 1.73 14.64 11.73
CA ASN A 420 0.96 13.94 10.72
C ASN A 420 -0.55 14.14 11.01
N PRO A 421 -1.34 14.73 10.09
CA PRO A 421 -2.77 14.98 10.31
C PRO A 421 -3.59 13.70 10.53
N LEU A 422 -3.04 12.52 10.28
CA LEU A 422 -3.69 11.22 10.56
C LEU A 422 -4.04 11.02 12.05
N LEU A 423 -3.41 11.76 12.97
CA LEU A 423 -3.66 11.68 14.42
C LEU A 423 -4.62 12.76 14.96
N ARG A 424 -5.23 13.62 14.12
CA ARG A 424 -6.37 14.44 14.55
C ARG A 424 -7.65 13.61 14.60
N THR A 425 -7.70 12.64 15.51
CA THR A 425 -8.95 12.17 16.10
C THR A 425 -9.22 12.96 17.38
N ASP A 426 -9.24 14.30 17.30
CA ASP A 426 -9.60 15.11 18.45
C ASP A 426 -11.13 15.22 18.56
N SER A 427 -11.73 14.14 19.05
CA SER A 427 -12.96 14.22 19.85
C SER A 427 -12.69 14.96 21.17
N ALA A 428 -12.11 16.17 21.16
CA ALA A 428 -11.96 16.99 22.37
C ALA A 428 -11.58 18.47 22.18
N SER A 429 -11.19 18.98 20.99
CA SER A 429 -10.86 20.41 20.87
C SER A 429 -12.07 21.23 20.43
N ASN A 430 -12.66 21.93 21.40
CA ASN A 430 -13.83 22.81 21.22
C ASN A 430 -13.42 24.23 20.83
N THR A 431 -12.42 24.36 19.95
CA THR A 431 -12.04 25.61 19.29
C THR A 431 -12.24 25.37 17.81
N GLY A 432 -13.12 26.15 17.17
CA GLY A 432 -13.52 25.92 15.78
C GLY A 432 -12.38 26.12 14.78
N SER A 433 -11.46 25.15 14.69
CA SER A 433 -10.65 24.98 13.49
C SER A 433 -11.63 24.63 12.38
N GLN A 434 -11.77 25.52 11.42
CA GLN A 434 -12.27 25.13 10.11
C GLN A 434 -11.44 23.92 9.67
N GLY A 435 -12.10 22.88 9.15
CA GLY A 435 -11.37 21.76 8.55
C GLY A 435 -10.39 22.36 7.54
N ALA A 436 -9.12 21.94 7.59
CA ALA A 436 -8.15 22.44 6.63
C ALA A 436 -8.73 22.25 5.22
N ASP A 437 -8.76 23.32 4.42
CA ASP A 437 -9.18 23.25 3.03
C ASP A 437 -8.32 22.17 2.35
N SER A 438 -8.95 21.07 1.95
CA SER A 438 -8.28 20.00 1.22
C SER A 438 -8.76 19.98 -0.22
N THR A 439 -7.88 19.60 -1.12
CA THR A 439 -8.27 19.34 -2.50
C THR A 439 -7.47 18.18 -3.04
N ASN A 440 -7.77 17.72 -4.24
CA ASN A 440 -7.12 16.59 -4.84
C ASN A 440 -6.56 16.97 -6.21
N ALA A 441 -5.50 16.29 -6.62
CA ALA A 441 -4.88 16.50 -7.91
C ALA A 441 -4.55 15.16 -8.57
N LEU A 442 -4.51 15.15 -9.90
CA LEU A 442 -3.99 14.04 -10.70
C LEU A 442 -2.85 14.56 -11.56
N TYR A 443 -1.68 13.93 -11.44
CA TYR A 443 -0.48 14.22 -12.21
C TYR A 443 -0.23 13.12 -13.22
N ILE A 444 0.24 13.51 -14.40
CA ILE A 444 0.81 12.62 -15.41
C ILE A 444 2.24 13.09 -15.69
N LEU A 445 3.21 12.23 -15.41
CA LEU A 445 4.63 12.48 -15.50
C LEU A 445 5.22 11.59 -16.60
N ASP A 446 6.16 12.11 -17.40
CA ASP A 446 6.84 11.32 -18.42
C ASP A 446 7.88 10.35 -17.81
N LYS A 447 8.58 9.61 -18.68
CA LYS A 447 9.61 8.64 -18.28
C LYS A 447 10.75 9.24 -17.45
N ASP A 448 10.99 10.55 -17.56
CA ASP A 448 12.01 11.31 -16.82
C ASP A 448 11.40 12.03 -15.60
N LEU A 449 10.16 11.67 -15.23
CA LEU A 449 9.36 12.28 -14.17
C LEU A 449 9.01 13.76 -14.39
N LYS A 450 9.03 14.25 -15.62
CA LYS A 450 8.60 15.63 -15.92
C LYS A 450 7.09 15.71 -16.07
N GLU A 451 6.49 16.71 -15.45
CA GLU A 451 5.05 16.97 -15.57
C GLU A 451 4.63 17.16 -17.04
N THR A 452 3.77 16.27 -17.51
CA THR A 452 3.19 16.28 -18.86
C THR A 452 1.75 16.78 -18.84
N GLY A 453 0.98 16.42 -17.81
CA GLY A 453 -0.40 16.84 -17.63
C GLY A 453 -0.79 16.86 -16.14
N LYS A 454 -1.78 17.70 -15.82
CA LYS A 454 -2.27 17.89 -14.46
C LYS A 454 -3.77 18.17 -14.46
N LEU A 455 -4.47 17.60 -13.48
CA LEU A 455 -5.78 18.06 -13.03
C LEU A 455 -5.62 18.51 -11.58
N ASP A 456 -6.17 19.66 -11.23
CA ASP A 456 -6.13 20.22 -9.89
C ASP A 456 -7.53 20.60 -9.40
N ASN A 457 -7.61 20.98 -8.13
CA ASN A 457 -8.85 21.44 -7.50
C ASN A 457 -10.00 20.40 -7.58
N LEU A 458 -9.65 19.11 -7.50
CA LEU A 458 -10.61 18.02 -7.57
C LEU A 458 -11.23 17.78 -6.19
N ALA A 459 -12.57 17.70 -6.12
CA ALA A 459 -13.32 17.40 -4.91
C ALA A 459 -12.88 18.26 -3.70
N GLU A 460 -13.17 19.57 -3.73
CA GLU A 460 -12.87 20.49 -2.64
C GLU A 460 -13.43 19.97 -1.30
N ASP A 461 -12.60 20.09 -0.27
CA ASP A 461 -12.75 19.57 1.09
C ASP A 461 -12.80 18.04 1.25
N GLU A 462 -12.53 17.27 0.20
CA GLU A 462 -12.51 15.81 0.26
C GLU A 462 -11.06 15.30 0.17
N ARG A 463 -10.83 14.04 0.57
CA ARG A 463 -9.56 13.34 0.38
C ARG A 463 -9.74 12.16 -0.57
N VAL A 464 -8.72 11.83 -1.35
CA VAL A 464 -8.63 10.55 -2.05
C VAL A 464 -8.72 9.42 -1.02
N TYR A 465 -9.57 8.45 -1.31
CA TYR A 465 -9.83 7.32 -0.45
C TYR A 465 -9.48 5.99 -1.12
N SER A 466 -9.77 5.87 -2.42
CA SER A 466 -9.28 4.77 -3.26
C SER A 466 -9.11 5.24 -4.70
N ALA A 467 -8.27 4.55 -5.46
CA ALA A 467 -8.08 4.80 -6.88
C ALA A 467 -7.94 3.48 -7.65
N ARG A 468 -8.18 3.54 -8.96
CA ARG A 468 -7.92 2.45 -9.88
C ARG A 468 -7.63 3.00 -11.27
N PHE A 469 -6.43 2.73 -11.75
CA PHE A 469 -6.03 3.01 -13.12
C PHE A 469 -6.34 1.80 -14.01
N MET A 470 -6.94 2.07 -15.18
CA MET A 470 -7.39 1.05 -16.14
C MET A 470 -7.18 1.57 -17.56
N GLY A 471 -6.08 1.14 -18.20
CA GLY A 471 -5.72 1.62 -19.55
C GLY A 471 -5.71 3.15 -19.59
N ASP A 472 -6.52 3.73 -20.48
CA ASP A 472 -6.64 5.19 -20.65
C ASP A 472 -7.57 5.88 -19.64
N THR A 473 -8.06 5.20 -18.61
CA THR A 473 -9.00 5.78 -17.63
C THR A 473 -8.51 5.62 -16.19
N CYS A 474 -8.78 6.60 -15.33
CA CYS A 474 -8.64 6.48 -13.88
C CYS A 474 -10.00 6.65 -13.22
N TYR A 475 -10.30 5.76 -12.29
CA TYR A 475 -11.44 5.87 -11.38
C TYR A 475 -10.91 6.11 -9.99
N PHE A 476 -11.40 7.12 -9.28
CA PHE A 476 -11.02 7.31 -7.89
C PHE A 476 -12.19 7.82 -7.07
N VAL A 477 -12.14 7.52 -5.79
CA VAL A 477 -13.16 7.84 -4.82
C VAL A 477 -12.58 8.88 -3.88
N THR A 478 -13.37 9.91 -3.58
CA THR A 478 -13.06 10.88 -2.53
C THR A 478 -14.12 10.86 -1.46
N TYR A 479 -13.75 11.17 -0.21
CA TYR A 479 -14.69 11.14 0.91
C TYR A 479 -14.57 12.33 1.85
N LYS A 480 -15.73 12.91 2.19
CA LYS A 480 -15.96 13.73 3.40
C LYS A 480 -17.21 13.26 4.17
N GLN A 481 -18.29 12.87 3.47
CA GLN A 481 -19.56 12.31 4.01
C GLN A 481 -20.39 11.50 2.99
N VAL A 482 -20.28 11.81 1.69
CA VAL A 482 -20.86 11.08 0.55
C VAL A 482 -19.80 11.03 -0.54
N ASP A 483 -19.66 9.90 -1.22
CA ASP A 483 -18.55 9.68 -2.15
C ASP A 483 -18.99 9.85 -3.60
N PRO A 484 -18.40 10.80 -4.33
CA PRO A 484 -18.30 10.67 -5.77
C PRO A 484 -17.22 9.65 -6.16
N LEU A 485 -17.61 8.65 -6.96
CA LEU A 485 -16.69 7.92 -7.82
C LEU A 485 -16.44 8.80 -9.06
N PHE A 486 -15.23 9.34 -9.17
CA PHE A 486 -14.77 10.07 -10.34
C PHE A 486 -14.35 9.11 -11.46
N SER A 487 -14.52 9.57 -12.69
CA SER A 487 -13.98 8.95 -13.89
C SER A 487 -13.18 9.98 -14.68
N VAL A 488 -11.94 9.66 -15.03
CA VAL A 488 -11.01 10.59 -15.69
C VAL A 488 -10.40 9.96 -16.92
N ASP A 489 -10.48 10.69 -18.04
CA ASP A 489 -9.82 10.35 -19.30
C ASP A 489 -8.35 10.76 -19.26
N LEU A 490 -7.48 9.78 -19.51
CA LEU A 490 -6.03 9.88 -19.53
C LEU A 490 -5.45 9.49 -20.90
N SER A 491 -6.28 9.33 -21.94
CA SER A 491 -5.85 8.93 -23.30
C SER A 491 -4.90 9.92 -23.97
N ASP A 492 -5.02 11.22 -23.66
CA ASP A 492 -4.04 12.25 -24.00
C ASP A 492 -3.30 12.68 -22.73
N PRO A 493 -2.05 12.19 -22.50
CA PRO A 493 -1.25 12.53 -21.32
C PRO A 493 -1.09 14.04 -21.07
N LYS A 494 -1.22 14.87 -22.11
CA LYS A 494 -1.08 16.33 -21.99
C LYS A 494 -2.38 17.04 -21.63
N LYS A 495 -3.51 16.34 -21.74
CA LYS A 495 -4.85 16.91 -21.54
C LYS A 495 -5.76 15.91 -20.82
N PRO A 496 -5.39 15.48 -19.58
CA PRO A 496 -6.31 14.73 -18.76
C PRO A 496 -7.59 15.52 -18.54
N LYS A 497 -8.73 14.83 -18.40
CA LYS A 497 -10.02 15.50 -18.14
C LYS A 497 -10.96 14.62 -17.34
N VAL A 498 -11.69 15.24 -16.40
CA VAL A 498 -12.80 14.57 -15.71
C VAL A 498 -13.93 14.32 -16.72
N LEU A 499 -14.42 13.08 -16.75
CA LEU A 499 -15.50 12.64 -17.63
C LEU A 499 -16.86 12.69 -16.94
N GLY A 500 -16.93 12.24 -15.68
CA GLY A 500 -18.15 12.18 -14.90
C GLY A 500 -17.89 11.88 -13.43
N GLU A 501 -18.93 12.11 -12.62
CA GLU A 501 -18.96 11.89 -11.17
C GLU A 501 -20.22 11.10 -10.83
N LEU A 502 -20.06 9.95 -10.18
CA LEU A 502 -21.18 9.15 -9.68
C LEU A 502 -21.22 9.24 -8.16
N LYS A 503 -22.19 9.97 -7.61
CA LYS A 503 -22.39 10.08 -6.16
C LYS A 503 -23.19 8.90 -5.62
N ILE A 504 -22.60 8.16 -4.67
CA ILE A 504 -23.24 7.04 -3.98
C ILE A 504 -23.08 7.18 -2.46
N PRO A 505 -24.08 6.77 -1.66
CA PRO A 505 -23.90 6.64 -0.21
C PRO A 505 -22.87 5.55 0.13
N GLY A 506 -22.06 5.80 1.16
CA GLY A 506 -20.92 4.94 1.53
C GLY A 506 -19.75 5.04 0.55
N PHE A 507 -18.71 4.24 0.80
CA PHE A 507 -17.42 4.35 0.12
C PHE A 507 -16.89 3.00 -0.35
N SER A 508 -16.03 3.01 -1.36
CA SER A 508 -15.28 1.81 -1.78
C SER A 508 -13.84 1.93 -1.30
N ASP A 509 -13.43 1.04 -0.39
CA ASP A 509 -12.02 0.91 -0.01
C ASP A 509 -11.22 0.26 -1.16
N TYR A 510 -11.84 -0.70 -1.87
CA TYR A 510 -11.21 -1.48 -2.93
C TYR A 510 -11.99 -1.37 -4.23
N LEU A 511 -11.26 -1.09 -5.31
CA LEU A 511 -11.76 -1.11 -6.68
C LEU A 511 -11.00 -2.17 -7.49
N HIS A 512 -11.75 -3.08 -8.13
CA HIS A 512 -11.20 -4.19 -8.91
C HIS A 512 -11.89 -4.32 -10.28
N PRO A 513 -11.15 -4.28 -11.40
CA PRO A 513 -11.69 -4.56 -12.73
C PRO A 513 -12.40 -5.90 -12.79
N TYR A 514 -13.63 -5.97 -13.32
CA TYR A 514 -14.43 -7.20 -13.30
C TYR A 514 -14.87 -7.64 -14.71
N GLY A 515 -13.90 -8.03 -15.54
CA GLY A 515 -14.13 -8.29 -16.95
C GLY A 515 -14.36 -7.01 -17.76
N ASP A 516 -14.95 -7.14 -18.95
CA ASP A 516 -15.10 -6.01 -19.89
C ASP A 516 -16.20 -5.03 -19.44
N GLY A 517 -15.79 -3.80 -19.14
CA GLY A 517 -16.72 -2.70 -18.87
C GLY A 517 -17.38 -2.74 -17.49
N LEU A 518 -16.86 -3.52 -16.53
CA LEU A 518 -17.35 -3.55 -15.16
C LEU A 518 -16.22 -3.27 -14.16
N LEU A 519 -16.60 -2.65 -13.04
CA LEU A 519 -15.71 -2.37 -11.91
C LEU A 519 -16.41 -2.78 -10.61
N LEU A 520 -15.77 -3.67 -9.85
CA LEU A 520 -16.22 -4.10 -8.54
C LEU A 520 -15.68 -3.15 -7.47
N GLY A 521 -16.57 -2.62 -6.63
CA GLY A 521 -16.25 -1.91 -5.40
C GLY A 521 -16.53 -2.76 -4.15
N ILE A 522 -15.57 -2.85 -3.25
CA ILE A 522 -15.75 -3.41 -1.90
C ILE A 522 -15.39 -2.33 -0.88
N GLY A 523 -16.29 -2.03 0.05
CA GLY A 523 -16.06 -1.04 1.10
C GLY A 523 -17.20 -1.04 2.10
N MET A 524 -17.66 0.14 2.52
CA MET A 524 -18.69 0.29 3.54
C MET A 524 -19.92 1.04 3.02
N ASP A 525 -21.10 0.59 3.42
CA ASP A 525 -22.35 1.32 3.22
C ASP A 525 -22.57 2.30 4.36
N VAL A 526 -22.89 3.54 4.01
CA VAL A 526 -23.16 4.63 4.95
C VAL A 526 -24.46 5.30 4.52
N GLU A 527 -25.34 5.60 5.47
CA GLU A 527 -26.56 6.36 5.24
C GLU A 527 -26.27 7.77 4.71
N GLU A 528 -27.27 8.43 4.11
CA GLU A 528 -27.12 9.80 3.57
C GLU A 528 -26.72 10.84 4.63
N ASP A 529 -26.89 10.53 5.92
CA ASP A 529 -26.44 11.38 7.02
C ASP A 529 -24.91 11.35 7.23
N GLY A 530 -24.21 10.44 6.56
CA GLY A 530 -22.75 10.28 6.61
C GLY A 530 -22.22 9.72 7.93
N THR A 531 -23.09 9.24 8.83
CA THR A 531 -22.72 8.81 10.19
C THR A 531 -23.12 7.38 10.51
N THR A 532 -24.24 6.90 9.95
CA THR A 532 -24.72 5.55 10.23
C THR A 532 -24.10 4.57 9.24
N VAL A 533 -23.23 3.69 9.71
CA VAL A 533 -22.60 2.63 8.90
C VAL A 533 -23.46 1.37 8.97
N ASN A 534 -23.95 0.90 7.83
CA ASN A 534 -24.85 -0.25 7.74
C ASN A 534 -24.11 -1.59 7.65
N GLY A 535 -22.90 -1.57 7.08
CA GLY A 535 -22.01 -2.72 6.99
C GLY A 535 -21.19 -2.75 5.70
N VAL A 536 -20.45 -3.84 5.47
CA VAL A 536 -19.66 -4.03 4.25
C VAL A 536 -20.56 -4.01 3.01
N LYS A 537 -20.17 -3.26 1.98
CA LYS A 537 -20.90 -3.05 0.73
C LYS A 537 -20.14 -3.64 -0.45
N LEU A 538 -20.84 -4.41 -1.28
CA LEU A 538 -20.44 -4.77 -2.63
C LEU A 538 -21.20 -3.89 -3.62
N SER A 539 -20.48 -3.22 -4.51
CA SER A 539 -21.05 -2.37 -5.56
C SER A 539 -20.49 -2.82 -6.91
N MET A 540 -21.34 -3.00 -7.91
CA MET A 540 -20.90 -3.25 -9.29
C MET A 540 -21.18 -2.01 -10.12
N PHE A 541 -20.15 -1.46 -10.76
CA PHE A 541 -20.24 -0.31 -11.63
C PHE A 541 -20.14 -0.73 -13.10
N ASP A 542 -21.06 -0.25 -13.93
CA ASP A 542 -20.92 -0.27 -15.39
C ASP A 542 -20.05 0.92 -15.80
N ILE A 543 -18.89 0.59 -16.38
CA ILE A 543 -17.87 1.52 -16.85
C ILE A 543 -17.66 1.40 -18.36
N SER A 544 -18.61 0.79 -19.09
CA SER A 544 -18.55 0.64 -20.56
C SER A 544 -18.57 1.99 -21.29
N ASP A 545 -19.24 3.00 -20.71
CA ASP A 545 -19.07 4.41 -21.05
C ASP A 545 -18.51 5.16 -19.84
N PRO A 546 -17.21 5.49 -19.81
CA PRO A 546 -16.59 6.22 -18.71
C PRO A 546 -17.19 7.62 -18.46
N LYS A 547 -18.06 8.15 -19.35
CA LYS A 547 -18.79 9.42 -19.12
C LYS A 547 -20.11 9.23 -18.39
N ASP A 548 -20.63 8.01 -18.32
CA ASP A 548 -21.94 7.67 -17.76
C ASP A 548 -21.82 6.42 -16.88
N VAL A 549 -20.90 6.47 -15.92
CA VAL A 549 -20.68 5.41 -14.94
C VAL A 549 -21.91 5.24 -14.06
N LYS A 550 -22.36 3.99 -13.87
CA LYS A 550 -23.57 3.67 -13.09
C LYS A 550 -23.32 2.53 -12.12
N GLU A 551 -23.81 2.66 -10.90
CA GLU A 551 -23.97 1.52 -9.98
C GLU A 551 -25.13 0.64 -10.49
N VAL A 552 -24.78 -0.50 -11.09
CA VAL A 552 -25.76 -1.44 -11.69
C VAL A 552 -26.20 -2.54 -10.72
N ALA A 553 -25.44 -2.77 -9.65
CA ALA A 553 -25.87 -3.63 -8.55
C ALA A 553 -25.21 -3.20 -7.23
N LYS A 554 -25.93 -3.44 -6.13
CA LYS A 554 -25.48 -3.18 -4.77
C LYS A 554 -26.00 -4.26 -3.84
N THR A 555 -25.15 -4.74 -2.95
CA THR A 555 -25.51 -5.59 -1.81
C THR A 555 -24.79 -5.10 -0.57
N VAL A 556 -25.52 -5.02 0.55
CA VAL A 556 -24.97 -4.66 1.87
C VAL A 556 -25.03 -5.89 2.76
N LEU A 557 -23.89 -6.23 3.34
CA LEU A 557 -23.79 -7.25 4.37
C LEU A 557 -24.06 -6.58 5.71
N GLU A 558 -25.34 -6.52 6.09
CA GLU A 558 -25.76 -5.97 7.38
C GLU A 558 -25.00 -6.64 8.55
N GLU A 559 -24.66 -5.84 9.56
CA GLU A 559 -23.87 -6.24 10.74
C GLU A 559 -22.44 -6.69 10.44
N CYS A 560 -21.96 -6.58 9.19
CA CYS A 560 -20.56 -6.81 8.84
C CYS A 560 -19.78 -5.50 8.99
N TYR A 561 -19.02 -5.37 10.08
CA TYR A 561 -18.39 -4.13 10.51
C TYR A 561 -17.10 -3.78 9.75
N SER A 562 -16.42 -4.77 9.18
CA SER A 562 -15.19 -4.59 8.41
C SER A 562 -14.86 -5.81 7.55
N THR A 563 -13.87 -5.66 6.66
CA THR A 563 -13.29 -6.73 5.84
C THR A 563 -11.78 -6.52 5.75
N ASP A 564 -11.00 -7.61 5.69
CA ASP A 564 -9.55 -7.51 5.46
C ASP A 564 -9.22 -6.80 4.15
N VAL A 565 -10.10 -6.88 3.16
CA VAL A 565 -9.91 -6.26 1.82
C VAL A 565 -9.73 -4.75 1.89
N SER A 566 -10.21 -4.09 2.96
CA SER A 566 -10.04 -2.66 3.14
C SER A 566 -8.57 -2.26 3.31
N TYR A 567 -7.75 -3.12 3.96
CA TYR A 567 -6.33 -2.85 4.25
C TYR A 567 -5.35 -3.91 3.74
N ASN A 568 -5.82 -5.08 3.28
CA ASN A 568 -5.05 -6.14 2.66
C ASN A 568 -5.88 -6.79 1.54
N TYR A 569 -5.66 -6.33 0.32
CA TYR A 569 -6.21 -6.94 -0.87
C TYR A 569 -5.99 -8.40 -1.16
N ARG A 570 -4.91 -9.00 -0.63
CA ARG A 570 -4.59 -10.40 -0.93
C ARG A 570 -5.68 -11.29 -0.34
N ALA A 571 -6.42 -10.77 0.64
CA ALA A 571 -7.64 -11.37 1.18
C ALA A 571 -8.82 -11.43 0.18
N ALA A 572 -8.81 -10.61 -0.88
CA ALA A 572 -9.82 -10.66 -1.93
C ALA A 572 -9.46 -11.75 -2.95
N PHE A 573 -10.31 -12.77 -3.04
CA PHE A 573 -10.29 -13.78 -4.09
C PHE A 573 -11.24 -13.32 -5.20
N VAL A 574 -10.71 -12.85 -6.33
CA VAL A 574 -11.57 -12.42 -7.45
C VAL A 574 -11.19 -13.17 -8.72
N ASP A 575 -12.12 -13.97 -9.23
CA ASP A 575 -11.99 -14.69 -10.50
C ASP A 575 -13.13 -14.28 -11.43
N THR A 576 -12.78 -13.49 -12.45
CA THR A 576 -13.75 -12.92 -13.39
C THR A 576 -14.31 -13.97 -14.36
N GLU A 577 -13.53 -14.99 -14.71
CA GLU A 577 -13.95 -16.05 -15.63
C GLU A 577 -14.92 -17.02 -14.97
N LYS A 578 -14.67 -17.37 -13.71
CA LYS A 578 -15.53 -18.24 -12.90
C LYS A 578 -16.67 -17.46 -12.24
N ASN A 579 -16.65 -16.13 -12.35
CA ASN A 579 -17.63 -15.24 -11.76
C ASN A 579 -17.73 -15.40 -10.23
N LEU A 580 -16.58 -15.38 -9.55
CA LEU A 580 -16.47 -15.55 -8.09
C LEU A 580 -15.76 -14.36 -7.44
N ILE A 581 -16.32 -13.92 -6.31
CA ILE A 581 -15.83 -12.80 -5.49
C ILE A 581 -15.82 -13.27 -4.03
N GLY A 582 -14.68 -13.76 -3.57
CA GLY A 582 -14.44 -14.25 -2.23
C GLY A 582 -13.74 -13.21 -1.35
N PHE A 583 -14.16 -13.08 -0.09
CA PHE A 583 -13.50 -12.21 0.89
C PHE A 583 -13.94 -12.56 2.33
N PRO A 584 -13.09 -12.28 3.33
CA PRO A 584 -13.48 -12.34 4.73
C PRO A 584 -14.28 -11.10 5.16
N GLY A 585 -15.25 -11.29 6.04
CA GLY A 585 -16.00 -10.23 6.68
C GLY A 585 -16.13 -10.46 8.19
N TYR A 586 -16.23 -9.37 8.94
CA TYR A 586 -16.29 -9.39 10.40
C TYR A 586 -17.66 -8.96 10.90
N LYS A 587 -18.44 -9.92 11.41
CA LYS A 587 -19.69 -9.65 12.15
C LYS A 587 -19.43 -9.79 13.65
N ASN A 588 -20.31 -10.48 14.37
CA ASN A 588 -20.06 -10.95 15.74
C ASN A 588 -18.94 -12.02 15.82
N GLN A 589 -18.52 -12.54 14.67
CA GLN A 589 -17.43 -13.49 14.45
C GLN A 589 -16.92 -13.29 13.01
N GLN A 590 -15.74 -13.83 12.71
CA GLN A 590 -15.21 -13.82 11.35
C GLN A 590 -15.97 -14.83 10.47
N GLU A 591 -16.33 -14.39 9.26
CA GLU A 591 -17.00 -15.21 8.25
C GLU A 591 -16.29 -15.03 6.91
N TYR A 592 -16.33 -16.05 6.06
CA TYR A 592 -15.85 -15.99 4.69
C TYR A 592 -17.03 -16.11 3.73
N TYR A 593 -17.09 -15.22 2.76
CA TYR A 593 -18.15 -15.17 1.76
C TYR A 593 -17.58 -15.41 0.38
N ILE A 594 -18.36 -16.03 -0.52
CA ILE A 594 -18.14 -15.97 -1.96
C ILE A 594 -19.44 -15.55 -2.62
N TYR A 595 -19.35 -14.50 -3.43
CA TYR A 595 -20.44 -13.99 -4.25
C TYR A 595 -20.19 -14.30 -5.73
N SER A 596 -21.27 -14.43 -6.49
CA SER A 596 -21.28 -14.34 -7.94
C SER A 596 -22.07 -13.11 -8.37
N TYR A 597 -21.80 -12.60 -9.57
CA TYR A 597 -22.51 -11.47 -10.13
C TYR A 597 -23.25 -11.85 -11.43
N ASP A 598 -24.53 -11.50 -11.52
CA ASP A 598 -25.31 -11.61 -12.75
C ASP A 598 -26.00 -10.28 -13.06
N LYS A 599 -26.08 -9.90 -14.34
CA LYS A 599 -26.64 -8.60 -14.74
C LYS A 599 -28.13 -8.47 -14.40
N GLU A 600 -28.88 -9.56 -14.36
CA GLU A 600 -30.32 -9.54 -14.06
C GLU A 600 -30.59 -9.70 -12.56
N LYS A 601 -29.81 -10.55 -11.88
CA LYS A 601 -30.01 -10.89 -10.46
C LYS A 601 -29.19 -10.04 -9.48
N GLY A 602 -28.16 -9.35 -9.96
CA GLY A 602 -27.18 -8.68 -9.11
C GLY A 602 -26.25 -9.69 -8.42
N PHE A 603 -25.77 -9.32 -7.22
CA PHE A 603 -24.90 -10.18 -6.42
C PHE A 603 -25.69 -11.31 -5.75
N THR A 604 -25.20 -12.54 -5.89
CA THR A 604 -25.73 -13.72 -5.20
C THR A 604 -24.65 -14.35 -4.33
N CYS A 605 -24.89 -14.47 -3.03
CA CYS A 605 -24.01 -15.22 -2.13
C CYS A 605 -24.13 -16.72 -2.47
N VAL A 606 -23.04 -17.32 -2.92
CA VAL A 606 -22.97 -18.73 -3.32
C VAL A 606 -22.26 -19.60 -2.26
N PHE A 607 -21.51 -18.97 -1.36
CA PHE A 607 -20.85 -19.62 -0.24
C PHE A 607 -20.77 -18.68 0.96
N GLU A 608 -21.06 -19.21 2.15
CA GLU A 608 -20.89 -18.52 3.43
C GLU A 608 -20.39 -19.52 4.46
N LYS A 609 -19.30 -19.16 5.14
CA LYS A 609 -18.68 -20.01 6.15
C LYS A 609 -18.31 -19.21 7.39
N LYS A 610 -18.81 -19.67 8.53
CA LYS A 610 -18.43 -19.18 9.85
C LYS A 610 -17.08 -19.76 10.26
N LEU A 611 -16.14 -18.90 10.65
CA LEU A 611 -14.79 -19.31 11.04
C LEU A 611 -14.66 -19.47 12.56
N SER A 612 -13.79 -20.37 12.97
CA SER A 612 -13.51 -20.65 14.38
C SER A 612 -12.38 -19.74 14.87
N GLY A 613 -12.75 -18.54 15.34
CA GLY A 613 -11.79 -17.55 15.84
C GLY A 613 -11.46 -16.48 14.81
N TYR A 614 -10.50 -15.63 15.16
CA TYR A 614 -9.97 -14.58 14.29
C TYR A 614 -8.59 -15.01 13.83
N SER A 615 -8.42 -15.20 12.52
CA SER A 615 -7.11 -15.46 11.91
C SER A 615 -7.06 -14.84 10.52
N GLU A 616 -5.86 -14.77 9.95
CA GLU A 616 -5.76 -14.55 8.52
C GLU A 616 -6.43 -15.71 7.76
N VAL A 617 -7.14 -15.38 6.68
CA VAL A 617 -7.83 -16.36 5.85
C VAL A 617 -7.64 -16.04 4.37
N ARG A 618 -7.47 -17.10 3.58
CA ARG A 618 -7.33 -17.04 2.13
C ARG A 618 -8.24 -18.05 1.46
N GLY A 619 -8.91 -17.62 0.40
CA GLY A 619 -9.60 -18.49 -0.53
C GLY A 619 -8.77 -18.61 -1.81
N LEU A 620 -8.62 -19.84 -2.29
CA LEU A 620 -7.93 -20.13 -3.55
C LEU A 620 -8.53 -21.39 -4.18
N TYR A 621 -8.28 -21.62 -5.48
CA TYR A 621 -8.69 -22.84 -6.16
C TYR A 621 -7.51 -23.57 -6.79
N ALA A 622 -7.65 -24.89 -6.89
CA ALA A 622 -6.79 -25.75 -7.70
C ALA A 622 -7.65 -26.83 -8.36
N GLY A 623 -7.65 -26.85 -9.69
CA GLY A 623 -8.55 -27.67 -10.48
C GLY A 623 -10.02 -27.33 -10.19
N GLU A 624 -10.82 -28.35 -9.88
CA GLU A 624 -12.25 -28.24 -9.59
C GLU A 624 -12.55 -28.08 -8.09
N ARG A 625 -11.55 -27.71 -7.27
CA ARG A 625 -11.72 -27.52 -5.83
C ARG A 625 -11.33 -26.12 -5.37
N PHE A 626 -12.16 -25.60 -4.48
CA PHE A 626 -11.90 -24.41 -3.68
C PHE A 626 -11.31 -24.81 -2.33
N TYR A 627 -10.35 -24.04 -1.83
CA TYR A 627 -9.69 -24.23 -0.55
C TYR A 627 -9.84 -22.96 0.26
N LEU A 628 -10.33 -23.13 1.49
CA LEU A 628 -10.37 -22.09 2.50
C LEU A 628 -9.27 -22.40 3.51
N VAL A 629 -8.25 -21.55 3.52
CA VAL A 629 -7.05 -21.72 4.33
C VAL A 629 -7.05 -20.70 5.44
N THR A 630 -6.89 -21.17 6.67
CA THR A 630 -6.72 -20.40 7.90
C THR A 630 -5.41 -20.82 8.56
N GLU A 631 -4.97 -20.12 9.59
CA GLU A 631 -3.78 -20.52 10.37
C GLU A 631 -3.89 -21.93 10.98
N ALA A 632 -5.10 -22.39 11.29
CA ALA A 632 -5.33 -23.64 12.02
C ALA A 632 -5.88 -24.78 11.14
N THR A 633 -6.55 -24.45 10.03
CA THR A 633 -7.26 -25.45 9.23
C THR A 633 -7.23 -25.13 7.73
N VAL A 634 -7.27 -26.20 6.94
CA VAL A 634 -7.59 -26.15 5.51
C VAL A 634 -8.90 -26.90 5.30
N GLU A 635 -9.91 -26.24 4.74
CA GLU A 635 -11.14 -26.89 4.31
C GLU A 635 -11.23 -26.85 2.78
N SER A 636 -11.54 -27.98 2.16
CA SER A 636 -11.72 -28.08 0.70
C SER A 636 -13.19 -28.31 0.32
N TYR A 637 -13.58 -27.72 -0.80
CA TYR A 637 -14.94 -27.71 -1.32
C TYR A 637 -14.93 -27.94 -2.83
N ARG A 638 -15.97 -28.56 -3.38
CA ARG A 638 -16.15 -28.62 -4.83
C ARG A 638 -16.49 -27.22 -5.35
N LEU A 639 -15.88 -26.81 -6.46
CA LEU A 639 -16.01 -25.44 -6.95
C LEU A 639 -17.37 -25.16 -7.61
N ASP A 640 -18.07 -26.19 -8.08
CA ASP A 640 -19.36 -26.08 -8.76
C ASP A 640 -20.56 -25.87 -7.82
N ASN A 641 -20.49 -26.43 -6.61
CA ASN A 641 -21.60 -26.43 -5.65
C ASN A 641 -21.20 -26.10 -4.21
N PHE A 642 -19.92 -25.89 -3.93
CA PHE A 642 -19.35 -25.68 -2.59
C PHE A 642 -19.72 -26.77 -1.57
N GLU A 643 -19.96 -28.00 -2.01
CA GLU A 643 -20.05 -29.14 -1.09
C GLU A 643 -18.66 -29.44 -0.52
N LYS A 644 -18.58 -29.55 0.81
CA LYS A 644 -17.32 -29.86 1.51
C LYS A 644 -16.82 -31.25 1.11
N VAL A 645 -15.54 -31.32 0.77
CA VAL A 645 -14.85 -32.55 0.35
C VAL A 645 -14.01 -33.10 1.51
N ASP A 646 -13.18 -32.26 2.12
CA ASP A 646 -12.26 -32.68 3.18
C ASP A 646 -11.85 -31.51 4.08
N ASP A 647 -11.29 -31.80 5.26
CA ASP A 647 -10.63 -30.83 6.13
C ASP A 647 -9.41 -31.40 6.85
N VAL A 648 -8.41 -30.53 7.03
CA VAL A 648 -7.16 -30.86 7.72
C VAL A 648 -6.89 -29.81 8.78
N VAL A 649 -6.49 -30.26 9.97
CA VAL A 649 -5.94 -29.40 11.04
C VAL A 649 -4.43 -29.33 10.87
N LEU A 650 -3.89 -28.12 10.91
CA LEU A 650 -2.49 -27.79 10.67
C LEU A 650 -1.61 -27.87 11.94
#